data_AF-A0A0K0DWH0-F1
#
_entry.id   AF-A0A0K0DWH0-F1
#
_cell.length_a   1.000
_cell.length_b   1.000
_cell.length_c   1.000
_cell.angle_alpha   90.00
_cell.angle_beta   90.00
_cell.angle_gamma   90.00
#
_symmetry.space_group_name_H-M   'P 1'
#
loop_
_entity.id
_entity.type
_entity.pdbx_description
1 polymer ?
#
loop_
_entity_poly.entity_id
_entity_poly.type
_entity_poly.pdbx_seq_one_letter_code
_entity_poly.pdbx_strand_id
1 'polypeptide(L)'
;MKICLFLLIISFFKFITPIYEGLTNKEKLHLFGKNSLKVRPKFEEISINNFNGRSLNITIEGKKILFQIKDASLNLYDIGLHHFLYTNNRSKNLLEEHVYYDKCSKVYKGESTTPKGNIISLTGCKNNLRGLIITNENKMYFIHPIPKKINYGNHVIHKRSISEVLSPENHDCIFNKNYDPFPEDQIESDTLISKLKKIKKLNFIKHINKRDIVNEENEIIIEIAIFADYLMIKHFYDIYGKDDHIKELKRFVIATVNNVDSLYKHQTLNSNIHFRIKRIDIMEKEPLELESTKHDNGEVNKLLKTFCEYQQKMKPTNRNDPKYWDHALLFTGYDIYGGELKNIAGFAPVKGMCSEVRSCTINEGIDFGSVFVVTHEIGHNLGMYHDGQNECHTDCCIMAPSIGSGKTKWSLCSSTEMKIFVQKLGTESNRPPNCLKFSAKKSKNIGVLPGQDYTVNEQCKLFHGKCWNHGLRSNQKLEEICQMIWCTDGGEKFRTSHPALEGTYCGKGKVCFSGKCVESKKNLTIIDGGWSEWKSKSYCNLPDDDQCQNCQIDGQIIIKKEYRYCDNPFPNNGGKLCNGDNIRGKICNEKLCSKSETIQQYIDNICKIKSKLEKNIEINMIEKGLHFEHDLCKVWCFIKSSTSVRTVDDMPDGTPCGHNSFCLNGECKSLICNGTILGGNINDCTTTQNKYLKSLLKTSEWESWLSWSKCTSTKCGEIGYKKRKRICKDSTCPGIDIQETTCKFDCTKIENNWSNWSNWLECSATECDKEGKQIRTRKCLSNKCIGSEIESQSCQKFCLKNYGKFTEWSSWSKCNFTKDCQTSSFRKRRRDCWSTIIPNPVCNGEKEEIQLCPRSECIK
;
A
#
# COMPACT_ATOMS: atom_id res chain seq x y z
N MET A 1 -61.05 26.36 11.11
CA MET A 1 -60.82 27.83 11.05
C MET A 1 -59.43 28.09 11.63
N LYS A 2 -58.43 28.38 10.79
CA LYS A 2 -57.87 29.73 10.51
C LYS A 2 -57.06 30.24 11.73
N ILE A 3 -55.77 30.55 11.72
CA ILE A 3 -54.83 31.02 10.67
C ILE A 3 -53.38 30.88 11.20
N CYS A 4 -52.45 30.52 10.32
CA CYS A 4 -50.99 30.58 10.52
C CYS A 4 -50.46 32.01 10.63
N LEU A 5 -49.45 32.24 11.47
CA LEU A 5 -48.46 33.30 11.24
C LEU A 5 -47.08 32.82 11.71
N PHE A 6 -46.16 32.70 10.77
CA PHE A 6 -44.76 32.31 10.96
C PHE A 6 -43.92 33.43 10.37
N LEU A 7 -43.21 34.21 11.18
CA LEU A 7 -42.20 35.17 10.72
C LEU A 7 -41.11 35.38 11.77
N LEU A 8 -39.87 35.32 11.27
CA LEU A 8 -38.62 35.97 11.73
C LEU A 8 -37.73 35.26 12.76
N ILE A 9 -36.85 34.37 12.26
CA ILE A 9 -35.40 34.37 12.58
C ILE A 9 -34.62 34.04 11.28
N ILE A 10 -33.88 35.02 10.75
CA ILE A 10 -32.97 34.89 9.60
C ILE A 10 -31.53 34.86 10.15
N SER A 11 -30.80 33.75 10.02
CA SER A 11 -29.35 33.70 9.72
C SER A 11 -28.81 32.26 9.66
N PHE A 12 -27.92 32.00 8.67
CA PHE A 12 -27.08 30.80 8.45
C PHE A 12 -27.70 29.49 7.88
N PHE A 13 -28.12 29.50 6.61
CA PHE A 13 -28.08 28.31 5.75
C PHE A 13 -27.49 28.69 4.37
N LYS A 14 -26.19 28.45 4.15
CA LYS A 14 -25.61 28.38 2.81
C LYS A 14 -25.84 26.97 2.27
N PHE A 15 -26.82 26.80 1.40
CA PHE A 15 -26.95 25.63 0.53
C PHE A 15 -25.72 25.57 -0.39
N ILE A 16 -24.85 24.57 -0.22
CA ILE A 16 -23.74 24.28 -1.15
C ILE A 16 -24.33 23.43 -2.27
N THR A 17 -24.54 24.02 -3.45
CA THR A 17 -24.78 23.27 -4.68
C THR A 17 -23.51 22.50 -5.07
N PRO A 18 -23.60 21.21 -5.44
CA PRO A 18 -22.42 20.44 -5.86
C PRO A 18 -21.82 21.02 -7.15
N ILE A 19 -20.50 21.19 -7.22
CA ILE A 19 -19.77 21.72 -8.40
C ILE A 19 -20.24 21.10 -9.72
N TYR A 20 -20.57 19.80 -9.72
CA TYR A 20 -21.01 19.07 -10.90
C TYR A 20 -22.20 19.73 -11.63
N GLU A 21 -23.13 20.33 -10.89
CA GLU A 21 -24.32 20.97 -11.47
C GLU A 21 -23.99 22.32 -12.11
N GLY A 22 -22.91 22.98 -11.66
CA GLY A 22 -22.39 24.22 -12.24
C GLY A 22 -21.49 24.03 -13.47
N LEU A 23 -21.07 22.79 -13.78
CA LEU A 23 -20.23 22.48 -14.94
C LEU A 23 -21.05 22.36 -16.23
N THR A 24 -20.55 22.94 -17.32
CA THR A 24 -21.06 22.71 -18.69
C THR A 24 -20.83 21.25 -19.12
N ASN A 25 -21.53 20.80 -20.17
CA ASN A 25 -21.35 19.44 -20.69
C ASN A 25 -19.91 19.17 -21.18
N LYS A 26 -19.24 20.19 -21.73
CA LYS A 26 -17.84 20.10 -22.16
C LYS A 26 -16.89 19.98 -20.97
N GLU A 27 -17.10 20.76 -19.91
CA GLU A 27 -16.31 20.66 -18.69
C GLU A 27 -16.53 19.33 -17.95
N LYS A 28 -17.77 18.81 -17.94
CA LYS A 28 -18.07 17.48 -17.40
C LYS A 28 -17.33 16.39 -18.14
N LEU A 29 -17.39 16.42 -19.48
CA LEU A 29 -16.67 15.49 -20.34
C LEU A 29 -15.16 15.59 -20.12
N HIS A 30 -14.61 16.81 -20.09
CA HIS A 30 -13.18 17.03 -19.88
C HIS A 30 -12.67 16.55 -18.52
N LEU A 31 -13.42 16.79 -17.43
CA LEU A 31 -13.01 16.44 -16.08
C LEU A 31 -13.27 14.98 -15.73
N PHE A 32 -14.33 14.37 -16.27
CA PHE A 32 -14.80 13.05 -15.82
C PHE A 32 -14.85 11.99 -16.92
N GLY A 33 -14.57 12.35 -18.18
CA GLY A 33 -14.76 11.49 -19.35
C GLY A 33 -16.22 11.20 -19.67
N LYS A 34 -17.16 11.87 -19.01
CA LYS A 34 -18.61 11.68 -19.21
C LYS A 34 -19.41 12.93 -18.86
N ASN A 35 -20.50 13.14 -19.58
CA ASN A 35 -21.46 14.22 -19.34
C ASN A 35 -22.86 13.72 -18.92
N SER A 36 -23.07 12.39 -18.90
CA SER A 36 -24.38 11.78 -18.61
C SER A 36 -24.83 12.05 -17.17
N LEU A 37 -26.10 12.45 -17.04
CA LEU A 37 -26.77 12.61 -15.75
C LEU A 37 -27.20 11.27 -15.14
N LYS A 38 -27.32 10.20 -15.94
CA LYS A 38 -27.81 8.89 -15.49
C LYS A 38 -26.84 8.18 -14.56
N VAL A 39 -25.53 8.42 -14.70
CA VAL A 39 -24.49 7.84 -13.85
C VAL A 39 -23.52 8.94 -13.41
N ARG A 40 -23.90 9.71 -12.37
CA ARG A 40 -23.04 10.76 -11.80
C ARG A 40 -21.68 10.18 -11.36
N PRO A 41 -20.54 10.80 -11.71
CA PRO A 41 -19.24 10.37 -11.21
C PRO A 41 -19.16 10.55 -9.69
N LYS A 42 -18.53 9.59 -9.00
CA LYS A 42 -18.16 9.78 -7.58
C LYS A 42 -16.83 10.53 -7.54
N PHE A 43 -16.83 11.69 -6.89
CA PHE A 43 -15.65 12.54 -6.78
C PHE A 43 -15.59 13.26 -5.42
N GLU A 44 -14.39 13.70 -5.04
CA GLU A 44 -14.12 14.50 -3.85
C GLU A 44 -13.52 15.83 -4.30
N GLU A 45 -14.06 16.94 -3.82
CA GLU A 45 -13.42 18.26 -3.94
C GLU A 45 -12.38 18.40 -2.83
N ILE A 46 -11.18 18.84 -3.20
CA ILE A 46 -10.07 19.01 -2.28
C ILE A 46 -9.38 20.37 -2.48
N SER A 47 -8.98 20.99 -1.38
CA SER A 47 -8.12 22.18 -1.38
C SER A 47 -6.69 21.77 -1.03
N ILE A 48 -5.77 21.87 -1.99
CA ILE A 48 -4.37 21.50 -1.77
C ILE A 48 -3.61 22.67 -1.12
N ASN A 49 -3.70 22.77 0.21
CA ASN A 49 -3.04 23.84 0.97
C ASN A 49 -1.55 23.58 1.21
N ASN A 50 -1.12 22.32 1.25
CA ASN A 50 0.20 21.89 1.76
C ASN A 50 1.18 21.38 0.68
N PHE A 51 0.99 21.73 -0.59
CA PHE A 51 1.93 21.32 -1.64
C PHE A 51 3.17 22.22 -1.65
N ASN A 52 4.32 21.62 -1.34
CA ASN A 52 5.64 22.27 -1.33
C ASN A 52 6.61 21.66 -2.36
N GLY A 53 6.11 20.83 -3.29
CA GLY A 53 6.92 20.08 -4.24
C GLY A 53 7.71 18.90 -3.66
N ARG A 54 7.58 18.61 -2.36
CA ARG A 54 8.24 17.50 -1.66
C ARG A 54 7.26 16.52 -1.01
N SER A 55 6.08 16.99 -0.64
CA SER A 55 5.04 16.18 -0.02
C SER A 55 3.65 16.64 -0.44
N LEU A 56 2.71 15.70 -0.48
CA LEU A 56 1.28 15.98 -0.67
C LEU A 56 0.47 15.10 0.28
N ASN A 57 -0.36 15.72 1.11
CA ASN A 57 -1.35 15.02 1.91
C ASN A 57 -2.71 15.12 1.23
N ILE A 58 -3.34 13.99 0.99
CA ILE A 58 -4.61 13.91 0.28
C ILE A 58 -5.53 12.89 0.96
N THR A 59 -6.83 13.14 0.98
CA THR A 59 -7.82 12.16 1.46
C THR A 59 -8.49 11.56 0.24
N ILE A 60 -8.62 10.23 0.19
CA ILE A 60 -9.30 9.49 -0.87
C ILE A 60 -10.16 8.41 -0.21
N GLU A 61 -11.47 8.39 -0.47
CA GLU A 61 -12.43 7.46 0.13
C GLU A 61 -12.35 7.45 1.66
N GLY A 62 -12.17 8.63 2.28
CA GLY A 62 -12.01 8.79 3.73
C GLY A 62 -10.65 8.34 4.29
N LYS A 63 -9.76 7.79 3.47
CA LYS A 63 -8.40 7.39 3.86
C LYS A 63 -7.42 8.52 3.57
N LYS A 64 -6.72 9.01 4.60
CA LYS A 64 -5.61 9.96 4.42
C LYS A 64 -4.40 9.24 3.86
N ILE A 65 -3.87 9.75 2.75
CA ILE A 65 -2.68 9.27 2.06
C ILE A 65 -1.64 10.39 2.02
N LEU A 66 -0.47 10.13 2.61
CA LEU A 66 0.66 11.06 2.58
C LEU A 66 1.66 10.61 1.54
N PHE A 67 1.89 11.42 0.51
CA PHE A 67 2.87 11.18 -0.54
C PHE A 67 4.17 11.95 -0.29
N GLN A 68 5.30 11.28 -0.47
CA GLN A 68 6.59 11.92 -0.70
C GLN A 68 6.81 12.02 -2.21
N ILE A 69 7.11 13.23 -2.67
CA ILE A 69 7.14 13.59 -4.07
C ILE A 69 8.50 14.19 -4.40
N LYS A 70 9.02 13.88 -5.59
CA LYS A 70 10.26 14.42 -6.12
C LYS A 70 10.01 15.04 -7.49
N ASP A 71 10.74 16.10 -7.80
CA ASP A 71 10.78 16.68 -9.15
C ASP A 71 11.39 15.64 -10.12
N ALA A 72 10.60 15.24 -11.10
CA ALA A 72 10.95 14.26 -12.13
C ALA A 72 11.01 14.90 -13.53
N SER A 73 11.02 16.24 -13.61
CA SER A 73 11.02 16.98 -14.88
C SER A 73 12.24 16.62 -15.74
N LEU A 74 13.42 16.50 -15.14
CA LEU A 74 14.66 16.07 -15.80
C LEU A 74 14.62 14.66 -16.38
N ASN A 75 13.72 13.81 -15.88
CA ASN A 75 13.59 12.47 -16.39
C ASN A 75 12.63 12.46 -17.60
N LEU A 76 11.59 13.30 -17.58
CA LEU A 76 10.59 13.33 -18.65
C LEU A 76 11.02 14.21 -19.83
N TYR A 77 11.69 15.34 -19.60
CA TYR A 77 12.12 16.23 -20.68
C TYR A 77 13.52 15.86 -21.17
N ASP A 78 13.66 15.71 -22.48
CA ASP A 78 14.98 15.57 -23.08
C ASP A 78 15.69 16.93 -23.22
N ILE A 79 17.02 16.92 -23.26
CA ILE A 79 17.86 18.10 -23.48
C ILE A 79 17.53 18.75 -24.85
N GLY A 80 17.11 17.96 -25.84
CA GLY A 80 16.70 18.42 -27.17
C GLY A 80 15.24 18.86 -27.32
N LEU A 81 14.51 19.03 -26.20
CA LEU A 81 13.10 19.39 -26.23
C LEU A 81 12.87 20.70 -27.01
N HIS A 82 12.05 20.62 -28.06
CA HIS A 82 11.64 21.78 -28.82
C HIS A 82 10.10 21.87 -28.89
N HIS A 83 9.60 23.10 -28.82
CA HIS A 83 8.18 23.39 -28.84
C HIS A 83 7.83 24.22 -30.08
N PHE A 84 6.92 23.71 -30.91
CA PHE A 84 6.42 24.40 -32.09
C PHE A 84 4.98 24.84 -31.86
N LEU A 85 4.70 26.10 -32.19
CA LEU A 85 3.35 26.65 -32.25
C LEU A 85 3.12 27.14 -33.68
N TYR A 86 2.23 26.46 -34.41
CA TYR A 86 1.84 26.91 -35.75
C TYR A 86 0.75 27.97 -35.62
N THR A 87 1.08 29.22 -35.94
CA THR A 87 0.15 30.37 -35.92
C THR A 87 -0.13 30.87 -37.34
N ASN A 88 -1.23 31.61 -37.54
CA ASN A 88 -1.69 32.06 -38.86
C ASN A 88 -0.70 32.89 -39.69
N ASN A 89 0.40 33.44 -39.13
CA ASN A 89 1.28 34.38 -39.83
C ASN A 89 2.80 34.11 -39.74
N ARG A 90 3.24 32.96 -39.20
CA ARG A 90 4.62 32.40 -39.26
C ARG A 90 4.68 31.16 -38.37
N SER A 91 5.43 30.13 -38.79
CA SER A 91 5.93 29.11 -37.86
C SER A 91 6.98 29.78 -36.97
N LYS A 92 6.60 30.15 -35.75
CA LYS A 92 7.56 30.70 -34.81
C LYS A 92 8.24 29.51 -34.13
N ASN A 93 9.45 29.19 -34.57
CA ASN A 93 10.33 28.28 -33.85
C ASN A 93 10.68 29.00 -32.54
N LEU A 94 9.88 28.78 -31.49
CA LEU A 94 10.16 29.32 -30.17
C LEU A 94 11.33 28.50 -29.60
N LEU A 95 12.54 28.83 -30.03
CA LEU A 95 13.75 28.66 -29.22
C LEU A 95 13.65 29.63 -28.04
N GLU A 96 12.63 29.46 -27.20
CA GLU A 96 12.62 30.03 -25.87
C GLU A 96 13.09 28.92 -24.92
N GLU A 97 14.18 29.19 -24.22
CA GLU A 97 14.78 28.42 -23.13
C GLU A 97 13.82 28.16 -21.93
N HIS A 98 12.50 28.05 -22.14
CA HIS A 98 11.50 28.26 -21.09
C HIS A 98 10.45 27.18 -20.89
N VAL A 99 10.55 25.98 -21.50
CA VAL A 99 9.80 24.83 -20.94
C VAL A 99 10.26 24.57 -19.49
N TYR A 100 11.53 24.86 -19.22
CA TYR A 100 12.12 24.78 -17.88
C TYR A 100 11.61 25.84 -16.88
N TYR A 101 11.00 26.94 -17.36
CA TYR A 101 10.72 28.12 -16.52
C TYR A 101 9.23 28.36 -16.20
N ASP A 102 8.28 27.72 -16.89
CA ASP A 102 6.91 27.69 -16.34
C ASP A 102 6.91 26.79 -15.10
N LYS A 103 6.86 27.42 -13.92
CA LYS A 103 6.81 26.75 -12.62
C LYS A 103 5.65 25.73 -12.54
N CYS A 104 4.61 25.88 -13.35
CA CYS A 104 3.46 24.98 -13.42
C CYS A 104 3.56 23.90 -14.52
N SER A 105 4.69 23.76 -15.21
CA SER A 105 4.99 22.62 -16.09
C SER A 105 5.81 21.53 -15.41
N LYS A 106 6.16 21.72 -14.13
CA LYS A 106 6.95 20.74 -13.38
C LYS A 106 6.25 19.39 -13.29
N VAL A 107 7.05 18.34 -13.45
CA VAL A 107 6.63 16.95 -13.35
C VAL A 107 7.11 16.39 -12.03
N TYR A 108 6.26 15.61 -11.41
CA TYR A 108 6.48 15.06 -10.09
C TYR A 108 6.13 13.59 -10.07
N LYS A 109 6.98 12.81 -9.40
CA LYS A 109 6.71 11.40 -9.09
C LYS A 109 6.92 11.15 -7.62
N GLY A 110 6.13 10.27 -7.05
CA GLY A 110 6.17 10.02 -5.63
C GLY A 110 5.54 8.70 -5.24
N GLU A 111 5.80 8.34 -3.99
CA GLU A 111 5.20 7.20 -3.35
C GLU A 111 4.64 7.61 -2.00
N SER A 112 3.58 6.93 -1.60
CA SER A 112 2.94 7.15 -0.31
C SER A 112 3.78 6.60 0.83
N THR A 113 3.98 7.40 1.86
CA THR A 113 4.57 6.98 3.12
C THR A 113 3.55 6.30 4.02
N THR A 114 2.27 6.65 3.91
CA THR A 114 1.20 6.09 4.74
C THR A 114 -0.16 6.21 4.03
N PRO A 115 -0.90 5.11 3.75
CA PRO A 115 -0.40 3.73 3.68
C PRO A 115 0.66 3.59 2.57
N LYS A 116 1.61 2.64 2.66
CA LYS A 116 2.64 2.44 1.63
C LYS A 116 2.10 1.76 0.37
N GLY A 117 2.83 1.93 -0.73
CA GLY A 117 2.59 1.23 -1.99
C GLY A 117 1.62 1.94 -2.94
N ASN A 118 1.08 3.10 -2.57
CA ASN A 118 0.40 3.98 -3.52
C ASN A 118 1.46 4.84 -4.24
N ILE A 119 1.35 4.95 -5.56
CA ILE A 119 2.21 5.75 -6.43
C ILE A 119 1.44 7.00 -6.86
N ILE A 120 2.13 8.12 -6.98
CA ILE A 120 1.56 9.36 -7.48
C ILE A 120 2.42 9.95 -8.58
N SER A 121 1.77 10.43 -9.62
CA SER A 121 2.40 11.12 -10.75
C SER A 121 1.61 12.38 -11.01
N LEU A 122 2.24 13.53 -10.80
CA LEU A 122 1.61 14.84 -10.94
C LEU A 122 2.38 15.71 -11.92
N THR A 123 1.66 16.64 -12.50
CA THR A 123 2.21 17.73 -13.29
C THR A 123 1.49 19.00 -12.88
N GLY A 124 2.23 20.07 -12.64
CA GLY A 124 1.61 21.34 -12.26
C GLY A 124 2.32 22.15 -11.20
N CYS A 125 1.57 23.06 -10.62
CA CYS A 125 1.90 23.83 -9.43
C CYS A 125 0.73 23.76 -8.46
N LYS A 126 0.87 24.23 -7.22
CA LYS A 126 -0.12 24.10 -6.13
C LYS A 126 -1.58 24.22 -6.57
N ASN A 127 -1.94 25.27 -7.30
CA ASN A 127 -3.32 25.57 -7.69
C ASN A 127 -3.76 24.92 -9.02
N ASN A 128 -2.87 24.17 -9.66
CA ASN A 128 -3.06 23.60 -11.00
C ASN A 128 -2.38 22.23 -11.15
N LEU A 129 -2.51 21.38 -10.12
CA LEU A 129 -2.03 20.01 -10.14
C LEU A 129 -3.01 19.13 -10.92
N ARG A 130 -2.47 18.33 -11.83
CA ARG A 130 -3.19 17.24 -12.50
C ARG A 130 -2.33 15.99 -12.53
N GLY A 131 -2.94 14.81 -12.61
CA GLY A 131 -2.17 13.58 -12.55
C GLY A 131 -2.93 12.35 -12.09
N LEU A 132 -2.18 11.29 -11.85
CA LEU A 132 -2.68 9.95 -11.53
C LEU A 132 -2.16 9.50 -10.17
N ILE A 133 -3.05 8.91 -9.39
CA ILE A 133 -2.74 8.20 -8.15
C ILE A 133 -3.10 6.74 -8.36
N ILE A 134 -2.14 5.85 -8.18
CA ILE A 134 -2.32 4.40 -8.23
C ILE A 134 -2.24 3.90 -6.80
N THR A 135 -3.30 3.31 -6.27
CA THR A 135 -3.27 2.76 -4.91
C THR A 135 -2.57 1.42 -4.87
N ASN A 136 -2.14 0.99 -3.69
CA ASN A 136 -1.61 -0.36 -3.46
C ASN A 136 -2.63 -1.47 -3.80
N GLU A 137 -3.93 -1.18 -3.70
CA GLU A 137 -5.04 -2.03 -4.16
C GLU A 137 -5.20 -2.02 -5.70
N ASN A 138 -4.34 -1.32 -6.45
CA ASN A 138 -4.38 -1.08 -7.91
C ASN A 138 -5.62 -0.31 -8.38
N LYS A 139 -6.26 0.46 -7.48
CA LYS A 139 -7.29 1.44 -7.86
C LYS A 139 -6.61 2.69 -8.37
N MET A 140 -7.18 3.32 -9.38
CA MET A 140 -6.60 4.50 -10.02
C MET A 140 -7.53 5.70 -9.85
N TYR A 141 -6.95 6.82 -9.42
CA TYR A 141 -7.66 8.08 -9.20
C TYR A 141 -6.98 9.18 -9.99
N PHE A 142 -7.77 10.01 -10.65
CA PHE A 142 -7.26 11.20 -11.29
C PHE A 142 -7.45 12.41 -10.39
N ILE A 143 -6.51 13.34 -10.46
CA ILE A 143 -6.60 14.66 -9.83
C ILE A 143 -6.68 15.69 -10.96
N HIS A 144 -7.61 16.63 -10.85
CA HIS A 144 -7.83 17.69 -11.81
C HIS A 144 -7.99 19.04 -11.14
N PRO A 145 -7.41 20.12 -11.67
CA PRO A 145 -7.74 21.46 -11.20
C PRO A 145 -9.16 21.82 -11.65
N ILE A 146 -9.92 22.46 -10.76
CA ILE A 146 -11.21 23.02 -11.15
C ILE A 146 -10.96 24.26 -12.01
N PRO A 147 -11.66 24.44 -13.15
CA PRO A 147 -11.55 25.64 -13.95
C PRO A 147 -11.69 26.91 -13.10
N LYS A 148 -10.83 27.91 -13.35
CA LYS A 148 -10.73 29.13 -12.53
C LYS A 148 -12.07 29.85 -12.36
N LYS A 149 -12.94 29.77 -13.38
CA LYS A 149 -14.27 30.38 -13.43
C LYS A 149 -15.25 29.83 -12.38
N ILE A 150 -14.97 28.64 -11.84
CA ILE A 150 -15.88 27.91 -10.95
C ILE A 150 -15.35 27.95 -9.51
N ASN A 151 -14.14 27.43 -9.29
CA ASN A 151 -13.52 27.45 -7.97
C ASN A 151 -11.99 27.41 -8.06
N TYR A 152 -11.37 28.59 -8.03
CA TYR A 152 -9.93 28.72 -8.23
C TYR A 152 -9.11 28.08 -7.09
N GLY A 153 -8.16 27.23 -7.44
CA GLY A 153 -7.20 26.63 -6.51
C GLY A 153 -7.66 25.32 -5.87
N ASN A 154 -8.92 24.92 -6.09
CA ASN A 154 -9.43 23.62 -5.69
C ASN A 154 -9.25 22.58 -6.81
N HIS A 155 -9.25 21.31 -6.40
CA HIS A 155 -9.10 20.17 -7.28
C HIS A 155 -10.25 19.19 -7.09
N VAL A 156 -10.48 18.38 -8.10
CA VAL A 156 -11.37 17.23 -8.03
C VAL A 156 -10.50 15.97 -8.08
N ILE A 157 -10.72 15.06 -7.13
CA ILE A 157 -10.26 13.69 -7.22
C ILE A 157 -11.44 12.82 -7.61
N HIS A 158 -11.28 11.99 -8.62
CA HIS A 158 -12.29 10.97 -8.90
C HIS A 158 -11.61 9.65 -9.24
N LYS A 159 -12.30 8.56 -8.87
CA LYS A 159 -11.87 7.23 -9.25
C LYS A 159 -12.06 7.07 -10.75
N ARG A 160 -11.13 6.36 -11.40
CA ARG A 160 -11.38 5.77 -12.71
C ARG A 160 -12.49 4.72 -12.56
N SER A 161 -13.69 5.16 -12.84
CA SER A 161 -14.91 4.36 -12.83
C SER A 161 -15.59 4.63 -14.17
N ILE A 162 -15.06 4.00 -15.21
CA ILE A 162 -15.73 3.93 -16.50
C ILE A 162 -16.42 2.57 -16.48
N SER A 163 -17.72 2.63 -16.23
CA SER A 163 -18.67 1.54 -16.32
C SER A 163 -19.65 1.91 -17.44
N GLU A 164 -19.11 2.01 -18.65
CA GLU A 164 -19.83 2.29 -19.89
C GLU A 164 -18.81 2.02 -21.02
N VAL A 165 -19.30 1.51 -22.15
CA VAL A 165 -18.59 1.21 -23.41
C VAL A 165 -18.19 -0.26 -23.66
N LEU A 166 -19.19 -0.94 -24.26
CA LEU A 166 -19.20 -2.06 -25.22
C LEU A 166 -19.03 -3.49 -24.70
N SER A 167 -20.09 -4.29 -24.84
CA SER A 167 -20.07 -5.74 -24.71
C SER A 167 -19.04 -6.33 -25.70
N PRO A 168 -18.31 -7.40 -25.32
CA PRO A 168 -17.33 -8.04 -26.20
C PRO A 168 -17.90 -8.51 -27.54
N GLU A 169 -19.22 -8.67 -27.61
CA GLU A 169 -19.94 -9.23 -28.76
C GLU A 169 -20.14 -8.25 -29.93
N ASN A 170 -19.90 -6.93 -29.75
CA ASN A 170 -20.06 -5.91 -30.81
C ASN A 170 -18.76 -5.14 -31.15
N HIS A 171 -17.59 -5.68 -30.77
CA HIS A 171 -16.31 -5.00 -31.03
C HIS A 171 -15.68 -5.45 -32.36
N ASP A 172 -15.85 -4.62 -33.39
CA ASP A 172 -15.14 -4.71 -34.68
C ASP A 172 -13.75 -4.04 -34.65
N CYS A 173 -13.21 -3.73 -33.46
CA CYS A 173 -11.79 -3.38 -33.28
C CYS A 173 -10.89 -4.62 -33.39
N ILE A 174 -11.23 -5.53 -34.31
CA ILE A 174 -10.49 -6.76 -34.55
C ILE A 174 -9.24 -6.39 -35.33
N PHE A 175 -8.09 -6.47 -34.67
CA PHE A 175 -6.79 -6.53 -35.32
C PHE A 175 -6.86 -7.51 -36.51
N ASN A 176 -6.80 -6.97 -37.72
CA ASN A 176 -6.75 -7.81 -38.90
C ASN A 176 -5.32 -8.37 -38.99
N LYS A 177 -5.19 -9.68 -38.75
CA LYS A 177 -3.92 -10.42 -38.74
C LYS A 177 -3.10 -10.23 -40.01
N ASN A 178 -3.75 -9.89 -41.13
CA ASN A 178 -3.06 -9.60 -42.39
C ASN A 178 -2.19 -8.34 -42.34
N TYR A 179 -2.38 -7.45 -41.35
CA TYR A 179 -1.55 -6.27 -41.11
C TYR A 179 -0.40 -6.51 -40.10
N ASP A 180 -0.28 -7.72 -39.55
CA ASP A 180 0.85 -8.10 -38.72
C ASP A 180 2.12 -8.23 -39.57
N PRO A 181 3.14 -7.40 -39.36
CA PRO A 181 4.39 -7.53 -40.10
C PRO A 181 5.20 -8.76 -39.68
N PHE A 182 4.97 -9.31 -38.47
CA PHE A 182 5.80 -10.36 -37.86
C PHE A 182 4.95 -11.43 -37.15
N PRO A 183 3.98 -12.10 -37.81
CA PRO A 183 3.02 -13.01 -37.17
C PRO A 183 3.66 -14.17 -36.39
N GLU A 184 4.90 -14.54 -36.73
CA GLU A 184 5.70 -15.54 -36.02
C GLU A 184 5.97 -15.20 -34.55
N ASP A 185 6.04 -13.91 -34.18
CA ASP A 185 6.24 -13.47 -32.79
C ASP A 185 5.06 -13.86 -31.91
N GLN A 186 3.84 -13.85 -32.46
CA GLN A 186 2.64 -14.26 -31.73
C GLN A 186 2.71 -15.75 -31.39
N ILE A 187 3.09 -16.58 -32.38
CA ILE A 187 3.23 -18.04 -32.21
C ILE A 187 4.30 -18.35 -31.15
N GLU A 188 5.42 -17.63 -31.17
CA GLU A 188 6.49 -17.77 -30.17
C GLU A 188 5.99 -17.39 -28.77
N SER A 189 5.26 -16.27 -28.65
CA SER A 189 4.67 -15.81 -27.40
C SER A 189 3.69 -16.83 -26.82
N ASP A 190 2.71 -17.29 -27.62
CA ASP A 190 1.72 -18.28 -27.21
C ASP A 190 2.39 -19.60 -26.80
N THR A 191 3.42 -20.02 -27.53
CA THR A 191 4.21 -21.21 -27.19
C THR A 191 4.96 -21.04 -25.85
N LEU A 192 5.49 -19.86 -25.56
CA LEU A 192 6.16 -19.59 -24.30
C LEU A 192 5.16 -19.53 -23.13
N ILE A 193 4.01 -18.87 -23.32
CA ILE A 193 2.97 -18.72 -22.31
C ILE A 193 2.31 -20.06 -21.99
N SER A 194 1.99 -20.88 -23.00
CA SER A 194 1.46 -22.24 -22.79
C SER A 194 2.42 -23.12 -21.99
N LYS A 195 3.74 -23.04 -22.26
CA LYS A 195 4.78 -23.72 -21.47
C LYS A 195 4.79 -23.22 -20.02
N LEU A 196 4.68 -21.92 -19.80
CA LEU A 196 4.62 -21.33 -18.46
C LEU A 196 3.37 -21.76 -17.70
N LYS A 197 2.20 -21.80 -18.34
CA LYS A 197 0.93 -22.26 -17.73
C LYS A 197 0.92 -23.73 -17.33
N LYS A 198 1.67 -24.59 -18.05
CA LYS A 198 1.81 -26.03 -17.72
C LYS A 198 2.61 -26.26 -16.44
N ILE A 199 3.42 -25.29 -15.99
CA ILE A 199 4.16 -25.35 -14.72
C ILE A 199 3.20 -24.97 -13.57
N LYS A 200 2.30 -25.88 -13.18
CA LYS A 200 1.43 -25.75 -11.99
C LYS A 200 2.16 -26.23 -10.72
N LYS A 201 2.18 -25.38 -9.67
CA LYS A 201 2.67 -25.56 -8.27
C LYS A 201 4.12 -25.11 -7.94
N LEU A 202 4.17 -24.16 -6.98
CA LEU A 202 5.24 -23.73 -6.06
C LEU A 202 6.43 -22.83 -6.50
N ASN A 203 6.78 -22.66 -7.79
CA ASN A 203 7.99 -21.90 -8.18
C ASN A 203 7.79 -20.76 -9.21
N PHE A 204 6.58 -20.17 -9.25
CA PHE A 204 6.16 -19.18 -10.27
C PHE A 204 7.10 -17.96 -10.43
N ILE A 205 7.78 -17.54 -9.35
CA ILE A 205 8.68 -16.37 -9.35
C ILE A 205 10.16 -16.77 -9.57
N LYS A 206 10.55 -18.02 -9.29
CA LYS A 206 11.94 -18.48 -9.40
C LYS A 206 12.35 -18.92 -10.82
N HIS A 207 11.39 -19.23 -11.69
CA HIS A 207 11.69 -19.67 -13.07
C HIS A 207 11.61 -18.55 -14.13
N ILE A 208 10.92 -17.44 -13.86
CA ILE A 208 10.95 -16.25 -14.73
C ILE A 208 12.30 -15.51 -14.61
N ASN A 209 12.92 -15.52 -13.42
CA ASN A 209 14.19 -14.84 -13.14
C ASN A 209 15.46 -15.66 -13.54
N LYS A 210 15.34 -16.78 -14.25
CA LYS A 210 16.47 -17.72 -14.47
C LYS A 210 16.78 -18.04 -15.94
N ARG A 211 16.20 -17.33 -16.90
CA ARG A 211 16.62 -17.39 -18.31
C ARG A 211 16.77 -15.98 -18.87
N ASP A 212 18.00 -15.69 -19.27
CA ASP A 212 18.57 -14.42 -19.73
C ASP A 212 17.94 -13.95 -21.05
N ILE A 213 16.96 -13.03 -21.02
CA ILE A 213 16.36 -12.60 -22.31
C ILE A 213 16.17 -11.07 -22.44
N VAL A 214 16.05 -10.24 -21.39
CA VAL A 214 16.39 -8.80 -21.48
C VAL A 214 17.18 -8.47 -20.23
N ASN A 215 18.35 -7.86 -20.36
CA ASN A 215 19.10 -7.38 -19.20
C ASN A 215 18.19 -6.49 -18.35
N GLU A 216 17.70 -6.99 -17.20
CA GLU A 216 16.99 -6.23 -16.15
C GLU A 216 17.80 -5.02 -15.64
N GLU A 217 19.06 -4.94 -16.06
CA GLU A 217 20.00 -3.86 -15.77
C GLU A 217 19.79 -2.61 -16.62
N ASN A 218 19.10 -2.67 -17.77
CA ASN A 218 18.94 -1.51 -18.65
C ASN A 218 17.54 -0.91 -18.59
N GLU A 219 17.46 0.42 -18.54
CA GLU A 219 16.22 1.18 -18.73
C GLU A 219 16.05 1.46 -20.24
N ILE A 220 14.91 1.05 -20.80
CA ILE A 220 14.54 1.30 -22.19
C ILE A 220 13.91 2.68 -22.25
N ILE A 221 14.54 3.60 -22.97
CA ILE A 221 14.05 4.96 -23.12
C ILE A 221 13.38 5.08 -24.49
N ILE A 222 12.10 5.47 -24.48
CA ILE A 222 11.31 5.81 -25.67
C ILE A 222 11.26 7.33 -25.77
N GLU A 223 11.90 7.88 -26.79
CA GLU A 223 11.90 9.30 -27.09
C GLU A 223 10.66 9.65 -27.94
N ILE A 224 9.75 10.47 -27.41
CA ILE A 224 8.43 10.73 -28.00
C ILE A 224 8.28 12.16 -28.53
N ALA A 225 7.71 12.30 -29.72
CA ALA A 225 7.21 13.55 -30.27
C ALA A 225 5.69 13.61 -30.17
N ILE A 226 5.17 14.72 -29.65
CA ILE A 226 3.74 14.86 -29.37
C ILE A 226 3.18 15.99 -30.24
N PHE A 227 2.04 15.74 -30.86
CA PHE A 227 1.32 16.66 -31.72
C PHE A 227 -0.09 16.85 -31.16
N ALA A 228 -0.60 18.07 -31.14
CA ALA A 228 -1.98 18.39 -30.77
C ALA A 228 -2.62 19.24 -31.85
N ASP A 229 -3.77 18.80 -32.38
CA ASP A 229 -4.46 19.48 -33.48
C ASP A 229 -5.21 20.75 -33.07
N TYR A 230 -5.81 21.42 -34.06
CA TYR A 230 -6.54 22.66 -33.82
C TYR A 230 -7.83 22.45 -33.03
N LEU A 231 -8.44 21.25 -33.11
CA LEU A 231 -9.64 20.93 -32.33
C LEU A 231 -9.31 20.74 -30.85
N MET A 232 -8.14 20.23 -30.52
CA MET A 232 -7.61 20.24 -29.14
C MET A 232 -7.51 21.67 -28.62
N ILE A 233 -6.95 22.59 -29.41
CA ILE A 233 -6.84 24.01 -29.02
C ILE A 233 -8.22 24.61 -28.81
N LYS A 234 -9.17 24.36 -29.72
CA LYS A 234 -10.56 24.80 -29.61
C LYS A 234 -11.24 24.27 -28.34
N HIS A 235 -11.07 22.99 -28.03
CA HIS A 235 -11.61 22.38 -26.81
C HIS A 235 -11.08 23.05 -25.54
N PHE A 236 -9.77 23.25 -25.46
CA PHE A 236 -9.15 23.93 -24.31
C PHE A 236 -9.52 25.43 -24.27
N TYR A 237 -9.74 26.08 -25.42
CA TYR A 237 -10.24 27.44 -25.52
C TYR A 237 -11.64 27.57 -24.92
N ASP A 238 -12.54 26.65 -25.25
CA ASP A 238 -13.91 26.66 -24.75
C ASP A 238 -13.97 26.51 -23.22
N ILE A 239 -13.06 25.71 -22.64
CA ILE A 239 -13.02 25.44 -21.19
C ILE A 239 -12.28 26.55 -20.44
N TYR A 240 -11.03 26.83 -20.83
CA TYR A 240 -10.12 27.68 -20.06
C TYR A 240 -10.09 29.13 -20.54
N GLY A 241 -10.61 29.41 -21.72
CA GLY A 241 -10.65 30.74 -22.32
C GLY A 241 -9.35 31.15 -23.01
N LYS A 242 -9.40 32.34 -23.63
CA LYS A 242 -8.37 32.88 -24.52
C LYS A 242 -6.96 32.92 -23.92
N ASP A 243 -6.82 33.29 -22.65
CA ASP A 243 -5.49 33.57 -22.07
C ASP A 243 -4.75 32.33 -21.54
N ASP A 244 -5.50 31.26 -21.22
CA ASP A 244 -4.96 30.07 -20.54
C ASP A 244 -4.98 28.80 -21.40
N HIS A 245 -5.78 28.72 -22.46
CA HIS A 245 -6.00 27.47 -23.22
C HIS A 245 -4.73 26.76 -23.71
N ILE A 246 -3.78 27.48 -24.33
CA ILE A 246 -2.51 26.87 -24.78
C ILE A 246 -1.68 26.35 -23.60
N LYS A 247 -1.65 27.08 -22.47
CA LYS A 247 -0.92 26.65 -21.26
C LYS A 247 -1.54 25.40 -20.68
N GLU A 248 -2.87 25.35 -20.61
CA GLU A 248 -3.61 24.21 -20.07
C GLU A 248 -3.53 22.97 -20.98
N LEU A 249 -3.54 23.16 -22.31
CA LEU A 249 -3.30 22.10 -23.29
C LEU A 249 -1.90 21.49 -23.13
N LYS A 250 -0.85 22.32 -23.06
CA LYS A 250 0.51 21.85 -22.80
C LYS A 250 0.61 21.05 -21.52
N ARG A 251 0.04 21.57 -20.43
CA ARG A 251 0.04 20.90 -19.12
C ARG A 251 -0.70 19.57 -19.17
N PHE A 252 -1.81 19.50 -19.90
CA PHE A 252 -2.54 18.26 -20.14
C PHE A 252 -1.65 17.24 -20.85
N VAL A 253 -1.05 17.62 -21.99
CA VAL A 253 -0.16 16.75 -22.76
C VAL A 253 0.99 16.20 -21.91
N ILE A 254 1.70 17.07 -21.19
CA ILE A 254 2.80 16.69 -20.31
C ILE A 254 2.33 15.71 -19.23
N ALA A 255 1.20 16.01 -18.59
CA ALA A 255 0.66 15.17 -17.54
C ALA A 255 0.20 13.80 -18.05
N THR A 256 -0.36 13.76 -19.26
CA THR A 256 -0.75 12.52 -19.91
C THR A 256 0.47 11.63 -20.12
N VAL A 257 1.55 12.15 -20.70
CA VAL A 257 2.79 11.37 -20.91
C VAL A 257 3.47 11.00 -19.59
N ASN A 258 3.46 11.87 -18.57
CA ASN A 258 3.98 11.53 -17.23
C ASN A 258 3.23 10.33 -16.60
N ASN A 259 1.92 10.27 -16.82
CA ASN A 259 1.10 9.17 -16.33
C ASN A 259 1.30 7.90 -17.15
N VAL A 260 1.42 8.01 -18.48
CA VAL A 260 1.81 6.90 -19.37
C VAL A 260 3.14 6.30 -18.91
N ASP A 261 4.15 7.14 -18.66
CA ASP A 261 5.44 6.72 -18.09
C ASP A 261 5.29 5.95 -16.78
N SER A 262 4.29 6.30 -15.96
CA SER A 262 4.03 5.63 -14.70
C SER A 262 3.31 4.28 -14.87
N LEU A 263 2.45 4.16 -15.89
CA LEU A 263 1.79 2.91 -16.23
C LEU A 263 2.75 1.90 -16.85
N TYR A 264 3.73 2.35 -17.65
CA TYR A 264 4.80 1.50 -18.18
C TYR A 264 5.83 1.05 -17.13
N LYS A 265 5.95 1.80 -16.03
CA LYS A 265 6.73 1.37 -14.85
C LYS A 265 5.94 0.48 -13.89
N HIS A 266 4.70 0.12 -14.21
CA HIS A 266 3.88 -0.74 -13.36
C HIS A 266 4.49 -2.15 -13.28
N GLN A 267 4.64 -2.66 -12.05
CA GLN A 267 5.34 -3.92 -11.73
C GLN A 267 4.90 -5.15 -12.54
N THR A 268 3.65 -5.20 -13.00
CA THR A 268 3.12 -6.34 -13.76
C THR A 268 3.63 -6.42 -15.20
N LEU A 269 4.19 -5.33 -15.75
CA LEU A 269 4.81 -5.38 -17.07
C LEU A 269 6.16 -6.11 -17.02
N ASN A 270 6.82 -6.11 -15.86
CA ASN A 270 8.16 -6.67 -15.67
C ASN A 270 9.20 -6.15 -16.69
N SER A 271 9.11 -4.86 -17.03
CA SER A 271 10.04 -4.13 -17.89
C SER A 271 10.29 -2.74 -17.32
N ASN A 272 11.40 -2.13 -17.69
CA ASN A 272 11.80 -0.80 -17.23
C ASN A 272 11.77 0.19 -18.40
N ILE A 273 10.57 0.44 -18.94
CA ILE A 273 10.34 1.44 -19.99
C ILE A 273 10.18 2.81 -19.35
N HIS A 274 10.82 3.80 -19.98
CA HIS A 274 10.80 5.19 -19.57
C HIS A 274 10.59 6.10 -20.78
N PHE A 275 9.77 7.14 -20.67
CA PHE A 275 9.48 8.07 -21.76
C PHE A 275 10.28 9.37 -21.61
N ARG A 276 10.77 9.89 -22.74
CA ARG A 276 11.36 11.23 -22.83
C ARG A 276 10.70 12.04 -23.93
N ILE A 277 10.16 13.19 -23.58
CA ILE A 277 9.56 14.11 -24.54
C ILE A 277 10.68 14.84 -25.28
N LYS A 278 10.73 14.65 -26.60
CA LYS A 278 11.64 15.32 -27.53
C LYS A 278 11.01 16.52 -28.23
N ARG A 279 9.71 16.46 -28.47
CA ARG A 279 8.99 17.47 -29.25
C ARG A 279 7.56 17.60 -28.74
N ILE A 280 7.08 18.84 -28.68
CA ILE A 280 5.65 19.15 -28.51
C ILE A 280 5.27 20.13 -29.61
N ASP A 281 4.29 19.76 -30.42
CA ASP A 281 3.78 20.55 -31.54
C ASP A 281 2.30 20.86 -31.30
N ILE A 282 1.94 22.14 -31.22
CA ILE A 282 0.57 22.59 -31.01
C ILE A 282 0.14 23.37 -32.25
N MET A 283 -0.84 22.83 -32.96
CA MET A 283 -1.21 23.26 -34.31
C MET A 283 -2.47 24.13 -34.27
N GLU A 284 -2.37 25.46 -34.18
CA GLU A 284 -3.56 26.36 -34.24
C GLU A 284 -4.25 26.29 -35.61
N LYS A 285 -3.48 25.95 -36.63
CA LYS A 285 -3.95 25.65 -37.97
C LYS A 285 -3.40 24.30 -38.39
N GLU A 286 -4.25 23.47 -38.98
CA GLU A 286 -3.83 22.19 -39.53
C GLU A 286 -2.82 22.41 -40.66
N PRO A 287 -1.70 21.66 -40.68
CA PRO A 287 -0.83 21.63 -41.84
C PRO A 287 -1.59 21.03 -43.04
N LEU A 288 -1.20 21.42 -44.26
CA LEU A 288 -1.85 20.98 -45.51
C LEU A 288 -1.96 19.45 -45.60
N GLU A 289 -0.97 18.75 -45.06
CA GLU A 289 -0.94 17.29 -45.01
C GLU A 289 -2.01 16.70 -44.09
N LEU A 290 -2.39 17.38 -43.00
CA LEU A 290 -3.38 16.92 -42.01
C LEU A 290 -4.69 17.70 -42.10
N GLU A 291 -5.02 18.32 -43.24
CA GLU A 291 -6.32 18.95 -43.41
C GLU A 291 -7.44 17.93 -43.24
N SER A 292 -8.52 18.37 -42.60
CA SER A 292 -9.75 17.60 -42.38
C SER A 292 -10.25 16.79 -43.59
N THR A 293 -10.06 17.31 -44.81
CA THR A 293 -10.46 16.63 -46.06
C THR A 293 -9.61 15.40 -46.42
N LYS A 294 -8.37 15.31 -45.93
CA LYS A 294 -7.45 14.19 -46.20
C LYS A 294 -7.80 12.93 -45.43
N HIS A 295 -8.43 13.11 -44.28
CA HIS A 295 -8.82 12.05 -43.36
C HIS A 295 -10.31 12.05 -43.03
N ASP A 296 -11.13 12.62 -43.91
CA ASP A 296 -12.59 12.67 -43.81
C ASP A 296 -13.12 13.13 -42.44
N ASN A 297 -12.50 14.13 -41.81
CA ASN A 297 -12.87 14.62 -40.47
C ASN A 297 -12.73 13.57 -39.35
N GLY A 298 -11.76 12.67 -39.48
CA GLY A 298 -11.35 11.78 -38.39
C GLY A 298 -11.64 10.30 -38.64
N GLU A 299 -11.76 9.88 -39.91
CA GLU A 299 -11.81 8.45 -40.23
C GLU A 299 -10.48 7.81 -39.80
N VAL A 300 -10.60 6.75 -39.00
CA VAL A 300 -9.51 6.18 -38.20
C VAL A 300 -8.31 5.74 -39.05
N ASN A 301 -8.54 5.08 -40.19
CA ASN A 301 -7.47 4.56 -41.03
C ASN A 301 -6.76 5.68 -41.78
N LYS A 302 -7.53 6.62 -42.35
CA LYS A 302 -6.99 7.76 -43.08
C LYS A 302 -6.26 8.73 -42.15
N LEU A 303 -6.80 8.99 -40.96
CA LEU A 303 -6.16 9.87 -39.97
C LEU A 303 -4.85 9.28 -39.49
N LEU A 304 -4.83 7.98 -39.14
CA LEU A 304 -3.60 7.31 -38.73
C LEU A 304 -2.58 7.36 -39.86
N LYS A 305 -2.97 6.94 -41.07
CA LYS A 305 -2.07 6.94 -42.24
C LYS A 305 -1.46 8.32 -42.48
N THR A 306 -2.30 9.35 -42.58
CA THR A 306 -1.88 10.72 -42.87
C THR A 306 -0.96 11.26 -41.77
N PHE A 307 -1.25 10.99 -40.50
CA PHE A 307 -0.38 11.38 -39.39
C PHE A 307 0.96 10.65 -39.40
N CYS A 308 0.97 9.34 -39.65
CA CYS A 308 2.18 8.53 -39.73
C CYS A 308 3.12 8.98 -40.87
N GLU A 309 2.56 9.38 -42.01
CA GLU A 309 3.30 9.97 -43.13
C GLU A 309 3.81 11.38 -42.78
N TYR A 310 2.97 12.21 -42.15
CA TYR A 310 3.35 13.55 -41.72
C TYR A 310 4.49 13.54 -40.69
N GLN A 311 4.40 12.72 -39.65
CA GLN A 311 5.44 12.65 -38.62
C GLN A 311 6.76 12.17 -39.22
N GLN A 312 6.73 11.23 -40.18
CA GLN A 312 7.93 10.76 -40.86
C GLN A 312 8.60 11.91 -41.61
N LYS A 313 7.83 12.70 -42.36
CA LYS A 313 8.35 13.86 -43.11
C LYS A 313 9.00 14.90 -42.18
N MET A 314 8.49 15.04 -40.97
CA MET A 314 9.00 16.00 -39.98
C MET A 314 10.21 15.48 -39.19
N LYS A 315 10.43 14.17 -39.18
CA LYS A 315 11.46 13.48 -38.40
C LYS A 315 12.84 13.69 -39.03
N PRO A 316 13.87 14.05 -38.24
CA PRO A 316 15.24 14.13 -38.74
C PRO A 316 15.70 12.79 -39.34
N THR A 317 16.40 12.84 -40.47
CA THR A 317 16.94 11.64 -41.12
C THR A 317 18.09 11.01 -40.34
N ASN A 318 18.86 11.83 -39.61
CA ASN A 318 19.98 11.37 -38.78
C ASN A 318 19.50 10.97 -37.38
N ARG A 319 19.68 9.69 -37.01
CA ARG A 319 19.33 9.14 -35.67
C ARG A 319 20.12 9.78 -34.51
N ASN A 320 21.27 10.36 -34.81
CA ASN A 320 22.10 11.06 -33.83
C ASN A 320 21.70 12.53 -33.66
N ASP A 321 20.75 13.04 -34.45
CA ASP A 321 20.23 14.39 -34.27
C ASP A 321 19.56 14.50 -32.88
N PRO A 322 19.90 15.51 -32.05
CA PRO A 322 19.25 15.73 -30.76
C PRO A 322 17.72 15.82 -30.84
N LYS A 323 17.18 16.23 -31.99
CA LYS A 323 15.74 16.36 -32.29
C LYS A 323 15.10 15.07 -32.82
N TYR A 324 15.84 13.98 -33.00
CA TYR A 324 15.29 12.68 -33.39
C TYR A 324 14.35 12.14 -32.30
N TRP A 325 13.29 11.45 -32.71
CA TRP A 325 12.34 10.75 -31.82
C TRP A 325 12.09 9.32 -32.30
N ASP A 326 11.76 8.44 -31.37
CA ASP A 326 11.46 7.03 -31.62
C ASP A 326 10.00 6.84 -32.04
N HIS A 327 9.10 7.62 -31.44
CA HIS A 327 7.65 7.45 -31.56
C HIS A 327 6.91 8.78 -31.63
N ALA A 328 5.84 8.85 -32.42
CA ALA A 328 5.01 10.05 -32.58
C ALA A 328 3.58 9.83 -32.07
N LEU A 329 3.05 10.78 -31.30
CA LEU A 329 1.72 10.72 -30.71
C LEU A 329 0.89 11.93 -31.15
N LEU A 330 -0.27 11.70 -31.77
CA LEU A 330 -1.25 12.74 -32.08
C LEU A 330 -2.38 12.73 -31.04
N PHE A 331 -2.57 13.86 -30.37
CA PHE A 331 -3.82 14.18 -29.69
C PHE A 331 -4.73 14.94 -30.64
N THR A 332 -5.92 14.40 -30.83
CA THR A 332 -6.93 14.99 -31.69
C THR A 332 -8.22 15.30 -30.94
N GLY A 333 -8.89 16.37 -31.35
CA GLY A 333 -10.24 16.70 -30.87
C GLY A 333 -11.37 16.16 -31.75
N TYR A 334 -11.04 15.38 -32.79
CA TYR A 334 -12.03 14.66 -33.60
C TYR A 334 -12.62 13.48 -32.82
N ASP A 335 -13.92 13.24 -32.98
CA ASP A 335 -14.56 11.95 -32.64
C ASP A 335 -14.16 10.94 -33.72
N ILE A 336 -13.10 10.17 -33.44
CA ILE A 336 -12.53 9.23 -34.39
C ILE A 336 -13.55 8.11 -34.67
N TYR A 337 -13.74 7.81 -35.94
CA TYR A 337 -14.73 6.83 -36.38
C TYR A 337 -14.16 5.88 -37.44
N GLY A 338 -14.78 4.71 -37.60
CA GLY A 338 -14.40 3.73 -38.62
C GLY A 338 -15.64 2.97 -39.10
N GLY A 339 -15.98 3.12 -40.38
CA GLY A 339 -17.24 2.59 -40.92
C GLY A 339 -18.45 3.17 -40.15
N GLU A 340 -19.27 2.29 -39.57
CA GLU A 340 -20.42 2.68 -38.74
C GLU A 340 -20.07 2.89 -37.26
N LEU A 341 -18.87 2.49 -36.83
CA LEU A 341 -18.42 2.60 -35.45
C LEU A 341 -17.96 4.03 -35.17
N LYS A 342 -18.57 4.66 -34.18
CA LYS A 342 -18.18 5.96 -33.63
C LYS A 342 -17.58 5.78 -32.23
N ASN A 343 -16.84 6.78 -31.74
CA ASN A 343 -16.16 6.79 -30.44
C ASN A 343 -14.95 5.83 -30.36
N ILE A 344 -14.15 5.73 -31.42
CA ILE A 344 -12.85 5.05 -31.35
C ILE A 344 -11.89 5.95 -30.56
N ALA A 345 -11.48 5.56 -29.36
CA ALA A 345 -10.67 6.45 -28.52
C ALA A 345 -9.21 6.61 -29.01
N GLY A 346 -8.70 5.63 -29.76
CA GLY A 346 -7.33 5.63 -30.27
C GLY A 346 -7.09 4.53 -31.29
N PHE A 347 -5.97 4.63 -32.01
CA PHE A 347 -5.55 3.64 -33.00
C PHE A 347 -4.04 3.65 -33.24
N ALA A 348 -3.49 2.47 -33.52
CA ALA A 348 -2.05 2.26 -33.64
C ALA A 348 -1.68 1.09 -34.56
N PRO A 349 -0.56 1.16 -35.28
CA PRO A 349 0.04 -0.01 -35.90
C PRO A 349 0.61 -0.96 -34.84
N VAL A 350 0.26 -2.24 -34.94
CA VAL A 350 0.94 -3.28 -34.17
C VAL A 350 2.38 -3.44 -34.67
N LYS A 351 3.33 -3.57 -33.73
CA LYS A 351 4.79 -3.67 -33.99
C LYS A 351 5.35 -2.51 -34.83
N GLY A 352 4.78 -1.33 -34.63
CA GLY A 352 5.19 -0.10 -35.31
C GLY A 352 6.45 0.57 -34.73
N MET A 353 6.84 0.28 -33.49
CA MET A 353 7.94 0.98 -32.83
C MET A 353 9.24 0.88 -33.64
N CYS A 354 9.96 2.00 -33.74
CA CYS A 354 11.17 2.18 -34.55
C CYS A 354 11.00 2.11 -36.08
N SER A 355 9.81 1.80 -36.60
CA SER A 355 9.51 1.98 -38.03
C SER A 355 9.49 3.48 -38.36
N GLU A 356 10.12 3.87 -39.47
CA GLU A 356 10.16 5.29 -39.86
C GLU A 356 8.75 5.86 -40.15
N VAL A 357 7.84 5.04 -40.70
CA VAL A 357 6.45 5.44 -40.96
C VAL A 357 5.53 5.00 -39.81
N ARG A 358 5.63 3.72 -39.39
CA ARG A 358 4.61 3.08 -38.54
C ARG A 358 4.77 3.36 -37.04
N SER A 359 5.83 4.06 -36.60
CA SER A 359 6.03 4.39 -35.18
C SER A 359 5.21 5.62 -34.77
N CYS A 360 3.89 5.45 -34.77
CA CYS A 360 2.90 6.51 -34.59
C CYS A 360 1.65 5.98 -33.87
N THR A 361 0.96 6.84 -33.11
CA THR A 361 -0.38 6.59 -32.56
C THR A 361 -1.26 7.82 -32.70
N ILE A 362 -2.56 7.60 -32.89
CA ILE A 362 -3.59 8.64 -32.84
C ILE A 362 -4.50 8.41 -31.63
N ASN A 363 -4.83 9.46 -30.90
CA ASN A 363 -5.59 9.37 -29.67
C ASN A 363 -6.52 10.57 -29.52
N GLU A 364 -7.77 10.31 -29.16
CA GLU A 364 -8.68 11.36 -28.74
C GLU A 364 -8.18 12.00 -27.42
N GLY A 365 -8.03 13.31 -27.40
CA GLY A 365 -7.38 14.04 -26.31
C GLY A 365 -8.31 14.90 -25.45
N ILE A 366 -9.62 14.62 -25.47
CA ILE A 366 -10.63 15.52 -24.86
C ILE A 366 -10.70 15.41 -23.33
N ASP A 367 -10.28 14.28 -22.76
CA ASP A 367 -10.28 14.02 -21.32
C ASP A 367 -9.05 13.18 -20.90
N PHE A 368 -8.82 13.06 -19.60
CA PHE A 368 -7.61 12.44 -19.05
C PHE A 368 -7.65 10.90 -19.00
N GLY A 369 -8.79 10.30 -19.34
CA GLY A 369 -8.92 8.90 -19.70
C GLY A 369 -8.00 8.51 -20.87
N SER A 370 -7.66 9.46 -21.74
CA SER A 370 -6.67 9.33 -22.82
C SER A 370 -5.32 8.75 -22.36
N VAL A 371 -4.91 8.95 -21.10
CA VAL A 371 -3.71 8.31 -20.50
C VAL A 371 -3.67 6.80 -20.77
N PHE A 372 -4.81 6.12 -20.61
CA PHE A 372 -4.88 4.67 -20.76
C PHE A 372 -4.96 4.25 -22.21
N VAL A 373 -5.60 5.07 -23.04
CA VAL A 373 -5.70 4.84 -24.48
C VAL A 373 -4.31 4.99 -25.10
N VAL A 374 -3.61 6.10 -24.84
CA VAL A 374 -2.21 6.30 -25.25
C VAL A 374 -1.32 5.15 -24.78
N THR A 375 -1.50 4.70 -23.53
CA THR A 375 -0.75 3.57 -22.99
C THR A 375 -1.01 2.28 -23.78
N HIS A 376 -2.27 2.01 -24.12
CA HIS A 376 -2.72 0.86 -24.91
C HIS A 376 -2.18 0.91 -26.35
N GLU A 377 -2.32 2.06 -27.03
CA GLU A 377 -1.87 2.27 -28.41
C GLU A 377 -0.34 2.16 -28.56
N ILE A 378 0.42 2.67 -27.58
CA ILE A 378 1.88 2.46 -27.55
C ILE A 378 2.18 0.97 -27.30
N GLY A 379 1.31 0.26 -26.58
CA GLY A 379 1.43 -1.18 -26.34
C GLY A 379 1.37 -1.97 -27.64
N HIS A 380 0.44 -1.62 -28.53
CA HIS A 380 0.40 -2.14 -29.90
C HIS A 380 1.70 -1.86 -30.66
N ASN A 381 2.19 -0.62 -30.63
CA ASN A 381 3.47 -0.28 -31.27
C ASN A 381 4.65 -1.11 -30.73
N LEU A 382 4.63 -1.42 -29.44
CA LEU A 382 5.58 -2.29 -28.75
C LEU A 382 5.31 -3.78 -28.94
N GLY A 383 4.35 -4.15 -29.80
CA GLY A 383 4.11 -5.52 -30.26
C GLY A 383 3.10 -6.31 -29.45
N MET A 384 2.35 -5.67 -28.55
CA MET A 384 1.30 -6.32 -27.76
C MET A 384 0.01 -6.43 -28.57
N TYR A 385 -0.67 -7.57 -28.47
CA TYR A 385 -2.01 -7.76 -29.01
C TYR A 385 -3.06 -7.46 -27.94
N HIS A 386 -4.33 -7.44 -28.36
CA HIS A 386 -5.40 -7.44 -27.37
C HIS A 386 -5.37 -8.72 -26.55
N ASP A 387 -5.58 -8.58 -25.24
CA ASP A 387 -5.92 -9.74 -24.41
C ASP A 387 -7.23 -10.35 -24.96
N GLY A 388 -7.30 -11.68 -25.03
CA GLY A 388 -8.39 -12.42 -25.67
C GLY A 388 -8.14 -12.79 -27.14
N GLN A 389 -7.21 -12.12 -27.82
CA GLN A 389 -6.66 -12.57 -29.12
C GLN A 389 -5.44 -13.49 -28.96
N ASN A 390 -4.89 -13.49 -27.76
CA ASN A 390 -3.82 -14.36 -27.26
C ASN A 390 -4.38 -15.27 -26.15
N GLU A 391 -3.51 -15.98 -25.43
CA GLU A 391 -3.99 -16.87 -24.37
C GLU A 391 -4.46 -16.19 -23.06
N CYS A 392 -4.50 -14.86 -23.00
CA CYS A 392 -4.94 -14.10 -21.83
C CYS A 392 -6.44 -13.77 -21.92
N HIS A 393 -7.06 -13.48 -20.78
CA HIS A 393 -8.50 -13.24 -20.71
C HIS A 393 -8.87 -11.87 -21.30
N THR A 394 -9.87 -11.83 -22.20
CA THR A 394 -10.30 -10.61 -22.93
C THR A 394 -10.61 -9.40 -22.06
N ASP A 395 -11.22 -9.62 -20.88
CA ASP A 395 -11.54 -8.54 -19.95
C ASP A 395 -10.40 -8.14 -19.00
N CYS A 396 -9.24 -8.79 -19.07
CA CYS A 396 -8.12 -8.39 -18.23
C CYS A 396 -7.40 -7.18 -18.80
N CYS A 397 -6.91 -6.34 -17.88
CA CYS A 397 -5.67 -5.63 -18.06
C CYS A 397 -5.73 -4.47 -19.10
N ILE A 398 -4.63 -3.73 -19.25
CA ILE A 398 -4.54 -2.52 -20.09
C ILE A 398 -4.78 -2.83 -21.57
N MET A 399 -4.35 -4.01 -22.05
CA MET A 399 -4.52 -4.45 -23.44
C MET A 399 -5.88 -5.11 -23.72
N ALA A 400 -6.87 -5.02 -22.83
CA ALA A 400 -8.22 -5.42 -23.18
C ALA A 400 -8.77 -4.58 -24.36
N PRO A 401 -9.56 -5.16 -25.29
CA PRO A 401 -10.16 -4.42 -26.41
C PRO A 401 -11.09 -3.27 -26.01
N SER A 402 -11.58 -3.28 -24.77
CA SER A 402 -12.47 -2.23 -24.23
C SER A 402 -11.86 -1.54 -23.02
N ILE A 403 -12.16 -0.25 -22.88
CA ILE A 403 -11.75 0.56 -21.72
C ILE A 403 -12.69 0.24 -20.55
N GLY A 404 -12.15 0.19 -19.32
CA GLY A 404 -13.01 -0.05 -18.17
C GLY A 404 -12.33 0.00 -16.81
N SER A 405 -13.17 -0.10 -15.79
CA SER A 405 -12.76 -0.15 -14.38
C SER A 405 -11.96 -1.43 -14.09
N GLY A 406 -10.84 -1.31 -13.37
CA GLY A 406 -10.00 -2.46 -12.97
C GLY A 406 -8.96 -2.92 -14.00
N LYS A 407 -9.02 -2.41 -15.23
CA LYS A 407 -8.05 -2.64 -16.31
C LYS A 407 -6.79 -1.78 -16.15
N THR A 408 -6.08 -2.01 -15.06
CA THR A 408 -5.00 -1.14 -14.56
C THR A 408 -3.64 -1.82 -14.47
N LYS A 409 -3.56 -3.07 -14.94
CA LYS A 409 -2.38 -3.93 -14.91
C LYS A 409 -2.07 -4.43 -16.30
N TRP A 410 -0.86 -4.94 -16.49
CA TRP A 410 -0.44 -5.64 -17.71
C TRP A 410 -0.65 -7.14 -17.55
N SER A 411 -1.03 -7.83 -18.63
CA SER A 411 -1.17 -9.28 -18.62
C SER A 411 0.20 -9.96 -18.81
N LEU A 412 0.26 -11.27 -18.52
CA LEU A 412 1.44 -12.06 -18.85
C LEU A 412 1.68 -12.09 -20.37
N CYS A 413 0.62 -12.02 -21.16
CA CYS A 413 0.72 -11.98 -22.62
C CYS A 413 1.35 -10.67 -23.08
N SER A 414 0.83 -9.52 -22.63
CA SER A 414 1.37 -8.20 -23.00
C SER A 414 2.86 -8.07 -22.65
N SER A 415 3.25 -8.50 -21.44
CA SER A 415 4.66 -8.47 -21.01
C SER A 415 5.56 -9.40 -21.82
N THR A 416 5.06 -10.56 -22.24
CA THR A 416 5.81 -11.53 -23.04
C THR A 416 5.94 -11.09 -24.51
N GLU A 417 4.84 -10.66 -25.12
CA GLU A 417 4.77 -10.19 -26.51
C GLU A 417 5.70 -9.00 -26.73
N MET A 418 5.61 -8.00 -25.86
CA MET A 418 6.50 -6.83 -25.91
C MET A 418 7.96 -7.25 -25.80
N LYS A 419 8.26 -8.15 -24.87
CA LYS A 419 9.63 -8.60 -24.64
C LYS A 419 10.21 -9.27 -25.89
N ILE A 420 9.45 -10.15 -26.54
CA ILE A 420 9.85 -10.81 -27.79
C ILE A 420 10.09 -9.78 -28.90
N PHE A 421 9.13 -8.87 -29.12
CA PHE A 421 9.25 -7.88 -30.19
C PHE A 421 10.45 -6.94 -29.99
N VAL A 422 10.59 -6.37 -28.79
CA VAL A 422 11.68 -5.43 -28.45
C VAL A 422 13.05 -6.10 -28.58
N GLN A 423 13.19 -7.38 -28.20
CA GLN A 423 14.44 -8.12 -28.33
C GLN A 423 14.87 -8.34 -29.77
N LYS A 424 13.91 -8.49 -30.68
CA LYS A 424 14.16 -8.75 -32.10
C LYS A 424 14.36 -7.47 -32.93
N LEU A 425 14.18 -6.29 -32.34
CA LEU A 425 14.47 -5.03 -33.05
C LEU A 425 15.93 -5.01 -33.50
N GLY A 426 16.16 -4.81 -34.79
CA GLY A 426 17.48 -4.78 -35.41
C GLY A 426 18.23 -6.12 -35.47
N THR A 427 17.64 -7.26 -35.09
CA THR A 427 18.31 -8.58 -35.15
C THR A 427 18.14 -9.27 -36.51
N GLU A 428 17.10 -8.91 -37.25
CA GLU A 428 16.73 -9.48 -38.56
C GLU A 428 16.62 -8.35 -39.60
N SER A 429 16.94 -8.64 -40.87
CA SER A 429 16.99 -7.64 -41.95
C SER A 429 15.63 -7.03 -42.30
N ASN A 430 14.53 -7.75 -42.06
CA ASN A 430 13.15 -7.31 -42.26
C ASN A 430 12.59 -6.49 -41.08
N ARG A 431 13.33 -6.39 -39.96
CA ARG A 431 12.89 -5.65 -38.78
C ARG A 431 13.48 -4.23 -38.77
N PRO A 432 12.74 -3.24 -38.24
CA PRO A 432 13.30 -1.91 -38.07
C PRO A 432 14.57 -1.95 -37.21
N PRO A 433 15.59 -1.16 -37.54
CA PRO A 433 16.78 -1.07 -36.70
C PRO A 433 16.40 -0.48 -35.35
N ASN A 434 16.94 -1.04 -34.27
CA ASN A 434 16.61 -0.66 -32.92
C ASN A 434 16.90 0.83 -32.67
N CYS A 435 15.84 1.62 -32.49
CA CYS A 435 15.90 3.04 -32.17
C CYS A 435 15.93 3.29 -30.66
N LEU A 436 15.47 2.32 -29.87
CA LEU A 436 15.28 2.47 -28.44
C LEU A 436 16.63 2.60 -27.75
N LYS A 437 16.75 3.64 -26.92
CA LYS A 437 17.98 3.87 -26.16
C LYS A 437 17.97 3.02 -24.91
N PHE A 438 19.08 2.33 -24.68
CA PHE A 438 19.34 1.65 -23.42
C PHE A 438 20.23 2.56 -22.60
N SER A 439 19.68 3.18 -21.56
CA SER A 439 20.56 3.59 -20.49
C SER A 439 20.93 2.30 -19.77
N ALA A 440 22.22 1.97 -19.69
CA ALA A 440 22.67 1.23 -18.52
C ALA A 440 21.97 1.92 -17.35
N LYS A 441 21.22 1.20 -16.49
CA LYS A 441 20.77 1.79 -15.23
C LYS A 441 21.98 2.57 -14.81
N LYS A 442 21.86 3.91 -14.69
CA LYS A 442 22.94 4.72 -14.11
C LYS A 442 23.41 3.80 -13.03
N SER A 443 24.68 3.36 -13.11
CA SER A 443 25.28 2.71 -11.96
C SER A 443 24.82 3.68 -10.91
N LYS A 444 23.86 3.25 -10.07
CA LYS A 444 23.78 3.82 -8.76
C LYS A 444 25.23 3.60 -8.45
N ASN A 445 26.00 4.70 -8.39
CA ASN A 445 27.14 4.75 -7.48
C ASN A 445 26.72 3.77 -6.43
N ILE A 446 27.43 2.67 -6.25
CA ILE A 446 26.97 1.75 -5.24
C ILE A 446 27.30 2.47 -3.90
N GLY A 447 26.89 3.71 -3.56
CA GLY A 447 25.50 4.14 -3.27
C GLY A 447 24.70 2.93 -2.86
N VAL A 448 25.22 2.39 -1.77
CA VAL A 448 24.42 2.14 -0.57
C VAL A 448 22.98 1.85 -0.96
N LEU A 449 22.69 0.57 -1.12
CA LEU A 449 21.33 0.09 -1.35
C LEU A 449 20.41 0.76 -0.30
N PRO A 450 19.15 1.12 -0.58
CA PRO A 450 18.37 1.94 0.34
C PRO A 450 18.27 1.40 1.78
N GLY A 451 18.34 0.09 1.99
CA GLY A 451 18.38 -0.53 3.32
C GLY A 451 19.73 -0.44 4.05
N GLN A 452 20.77 0.05 3.39
CA GLN A 452 22.05 0.45 3.98
C GLN A 452 22.07 1.96 4.30
N ASP A 453 21.27 2.78 3.62
CA ASP A 453 21.05 4.21 3.94
C ASP A 453 20.00 4.38 5.06
N TYR A 454 19.02 3.48 5.13
CA TYR A 454 17.95 3.48 6.12
C TYR A 454 17.94 2.14 6.86
N THR A 455 18.39 2.16 8.12
CA THR A 455 18.33 1.00 9.03
C THR A 455 16.89 0.48 9.19
N VAL A 456 16.71 -0.75 9.66
CA VAL A 456 15.36 -1.30 9.93
C VAL A 456 14.58 -0.40 10.91
N ASN A 457 15.28 0.18 11.91
CA ASN A 457 14.69 1.10 12.87
C ASN A 457 14.25 2.42 12.21
N GLU A 458 15.04 2.98 11.29
CA GLU A 458 14.65 4.16 10.52
C GLU A 458 13.48 3.87 9.59
N GLN A 459 13.45 2.70 8.96
CA GLN A 459 12.32 2.26 8.14
C GLN A 459 11.02 2.21 8.97
N CYS A 460 11.07 1.72 10.22
CA CYS A 460 9.95 1.76 11.16
C CYS A 460 9.55 3.19 11.55
N LYS A 461 10.52 4.03 11.93
CA LYS A 461 10.27 5.44 12.32
C LYS A 461 9.68 6.26 11.18
N LEU A 462 10.15 6.05 9.95
CA LEU A 462 9.65 6.73 8.75
C LEU A 462 8.24 6.26 8.37
N PHE A 463 7.90 5.00 8.62
CA PHE A 463 6.61 4.44 8.21
C PHE A 463 5.48 4.67 9.22
N HIS A 464 5.75 4.47 10.51
CA HIS A 464 4.74 4.53 11.56
C HIS A 464 4.87 5.77 12.48
N GLY A 465 5.94 6.57 12.30
CA GLY A 465 6.25 7.74 13.12
C GLY A 465 7.38 7.49 14.11
N LYS A 466 7.89 8.56 14.73
CA LYS A 466 9.15 8.61 15.51
C LYS A 466 9.27 7.59 16.66
N CYS A 467 8.18 6.93 17.02
CA CYS A 467 8.04 6.03 18.18
C CYS A 467 8.13 4.56 17.87
N TRP A 468 8.20 4.24 16.59
CA TRP A 468 8.18 2.88 16.13
C TRP A 468 9.60 2.45 15.81
N ASN A 469 10.05 1.39 16.47
CA ASN A 469 11.32 0.75 16.20
C ASN A 469 11.07 -0.66 15.66
N HIS A 470 12.10 -1.29 15.11
CA HIS A 470 12.02 -2.68 14.70
C HIS A 470 11.76 -3.59 15.90
N GLY A 471 10.82 -4.52 15.77
CA GLY A 471 10.61 -5.59 16.73
C GLY A 471 10.28 -6.89 16.03
N LEU A 472 10.80 -8.01 16.53
CA LEU A 472 10.44 -9.35 16.09
C LEU A 472 9.33 -9.90 16.99
N ARG A 473 8.34 -10.57 16.40
CA ARG A 473 7.33 -11.33 17.15
C ARG A 473 7.93 -12.61 17.73
N SER A 474 7.27 -13.20 18.72
CA SER A 474 7.76 -14.33 19.55
C SER A 474 8.19 -15.62 18.82
N ASN A 475 8.07 -15.70 17.48
CA ASN A 475 8.50 -16.83 16.66
C ASN A 475 9.14 -16.39 15.32
N GLN A 476 9.47 -15.11 15.16
CA GLN A 476 9.96 -14.56 13.90
C GLN A 476 11.49 -14.51 13.88
N LYS A 477 12.10 -14.99 12.79
CA LYS A 477 13.55 -14.87 12.58
C LYS A 477 13.89 -13.54 11.91
N LEU A 478 15.09 -13.00 12.17
CA LEU A 478 15.56 -11.78 11.53
C LEU A 478 15.58 -11.88 10.00
N GLU A 479 15.80 -13.07 9.45
CA GLU A 479 15.82 -13.31 7.99
C GLU A 479 14.44 -13.08 7.32
N GLU A 480 13.35 -13.18 8.09
CA GLU A 480 11.97 -13.05 7.60
C GLU A 480 11.54 -11.59 7.42
N ILE A 481 12.33 -10.63 7.93
CA ILE A 481 12.03 -9.19 7.79
C ILE A 481 12.05 -8.75 6.32
N CYS A 482 12.76 -9.47 5.44
CA CYS A 482 12.88 -9.11 4.03
C CYS A 482 11.54 -9.17 3.30
N GLN A 483 10.64 -10.06 3.71
CA GLN A 483 9.29 -10.13 3.18
C GLN A 483 8.40 -9.03 3.78
N MET A 484 8.56 -8.78 5.09
CA MET A 484 7.79 -7.78 5.80
C MET A 484 8.48 -7.35 7.11
N ILE A 485 8.78 -6.06 7.25
CA ILE A 485 9.26 -5.50 8.51
C ILE A 485 8.10 -5.41 9.51
N TRP A 486 8.39 -5.80 10.75
CA TRP A 486 7.51 -5.58 11.89
C TRP A 486 8.12 -4.51 12.79
N CYS A 487 7.25 -3.61 13.24
CA CYS A 487 7.62 -2.52 14.12
C CYS A 487 6.77 -2.54 15.38
N THR A 488 7.37 -2.13 16.48
CA THR A 488 6.74 -1.99 17.80
C THR A 488 6.87 -0.54 18.27
N ASP A 489 5.89 -0.07 19.04
CA ASP A 489 5.94 1.23 19.74
C ASP A 489 6.77 1.18 21.03
N GLY A 490 7.50 0.09 21.27
CA GLY A 490 8.22 -0.18 22.52
C GLY A 490 7.39 -0.97 23.54
N GLY A 491 6.10 -1.20 23.26
CA GLY A 491 5.22 -2.07 24.05
C GLY A 491 4.80 -3.33 23.30
N GLU A 492 3.60 -3.83 23.62
CA GLU A 492 3.03 -5.04 23.00
C GLU A 492 2.42 -4.80 21.60
N LYS A 493 2.36 -3.54 21.13
CA LYS A 493 1.73 -3.22 19.85
C LYS A 493 2.69 -3.45 18.70
N PHE A 494 2.49 -4.55 17.98
CA PHE A 494 3.18 -4.80 16.71
C PHE A 494 2.32 -4.35 15.53
N ARG A 495 2.91 -3.64 14.57
CA ARG A 495 2.32 -3.34 13.27
C ARG A 495 3.24 -3.78 12.13
N THR A 496 2.62 -4.22 11.04
CA THR A 496 3.32 -4.46 9.78
C THR A 496 3.70 -3.14 9.14
N SER A 497 4.92 -3.07 8.60
CA SER A 497 5.41 -1.93 7.85
C SER A 497 5.27 -2.14 6.34
N HIS A 498 6.36 -2.54 5.70
CA HIS A 498 6.48 -2.82 4.27
C HIS A 498 7.57 -3.89 4.09
N PRO A 499 7.72 -4.49 2.90
CA PRO A 499 8.90 -5.31 2.61
C PRO A 499 10.18 -4.51 2.84
N ALA A 500 11.21 -5.12 3.44
CA ALA A 500 12.44 -4.40 3.76
C ALA A 500 13.06 -3.78 2.50
N LEU A 501 13.62 -2.57 2.64
CA LEU A 501 14.34 -1.94 1.54
C LEU A 501 15.50 -2.84 1.07
N GLU A 502 15.77 -2.84 -0.23
CA GLU A 502 16.92 -3.55 -0.79
C GLU A 502 18.20 -3.14 -0.06
N GLY A 503 19.01 -4.11 0.36
CA GLY A 503 20.19 -3.89 1.18
C GLY A 503 19.97 -3.91 2.69
N THR A 504 18.75 -4.04 3.20
CA THR A 504 18.50 -4.05 4.65
C THR A 504 19.17 -5.24 5.34
N TYR A 505 19.89 -5.03 6.45
CA TYR A 505 20.51 -6.11 7.22
C TYR A 505 19.48 -7.12 7.73
N CYS A 506 19.64 -8.41 7.40
CA CYS A 506 18.73 -9.48 7.79
C CYS A 506 19.41 -10.67 8.47
N GLY A 507 20.72 -10.59 8.69
CA GLY A 507 21.53 -11.64 9.31
C GLY A 507 23.02 -11.40 9.09
N LYS A 508 23.88 -12.12 9.81
CA LYS A 508 25.34 -11.96 9.73
C LYS A 508 25.83 -12.09 8.28
N GLY A 509 26.36 -10.99 7.70
CA GLY A 509 26.83 -10.94 6.31
C GLY A 509 25.71 -11.01 5.25
N LYS A 510 24.44 -10.87 5.64
CA LYS A 510 23.28 -11.00 4.75
C LYS A 510 22.44 -9.72 4.70
N VAL A 511 21.89 -9.45 3.53
CA VAL A 511 21.01 -8.32 3.25
C VAL A 511 19.74 -8.76 2.52
N CYS A 512 18.68 -7.96 2.62
CA CYS A 512 17.45 -8.19 1.89
C CYS A 512 17.61 -7.82 0.42
N PHE A 513 17.31 -8.77 -0.46
CA PHE A 513 17.24 -8.53 -1.90
C PHE A 513 16.05 -9.26 -2.51
N SER A 514 15.18 -8.54 -3.23
CA SER A 514 13.94 -9.08 -3.83
C SER A 514 13.09 -9.88 -2.82
N GLY A 515 12.93 -9.34 -1.61
CA GLY A 515 12.16 -9.95 -0.52
C GLY A 515 12.80 -11.16 0.18
N LYS A 516 14.07 -11.49 -0.11
CA LYS A 516 14.79 -12.63 0.50
C LYS A 516 16.05 -12.16 1.23
N CYS A 517 16.42 -12.85 2.30
CA CYS A 517 17.70 -12.65 2.97
C CYS A 517 18.81 -13.40 2.23
N VAL A 518 19.70 -12.67 1.56
CA VAL A 518 20.77 -13.22 0.70
C VAL A 518 22.14 -12.75 1.19
N GLU A 519 23.20 -13.46 0.84
CA GLU A 519 24.56 -13.03 1.15
C GLU A 519 24.89 -11.68 0.49
N SER A 520 25.49 -10.78 1.26
CA SER A 520 25.92 -9.47 0.75
C SER A 520 27.16 -9.62 -0.11
N LYS A 521 27.12 -9.08 -1.34
CA LYS A 521 28.31 -8.98 -2.21
C LYS A 521 29.32 -7.94 -1.73
N LYS A 522 28.96 -7.13 -0.74
CA LYS A 522 29.81 -6.09 -0.13
C LYS A 522 30.02 -6.35 1.35
N ASN A 523 31.20 -6.00 1.85
CA ASN A 523 31.46 -5.98 3.29
C ASN A 523 30.56 -4.95 3.96
N LEU A 524 29.76 -5.42 4.93
CA LEU A 524 28.86 -4.58 5.70
C LEU A 524 29.65 -3.91 6.84
N THR A 525 29.61 -2.59 6.91
CA THR A 525 30.19 -1.85 8.05
C THR A 525 29.25 -1.97 9.24
N ILE A 526 29.74 -2.56 10.33
CA ILE A 526 29.02 -2.66 11.60
C ILE A 526 28.94 -1.25 12.22
N ILE A 527 27.73 -0.82 12.61
CA ILE A 527 27.51 0.49 13.23
C ILE A 527 26.83 0.25 14.58
N ASP A 528 27.53 0.54 15.67
CA ASP A 528 26.97 0.50 17.02
C ASP A 528 26.05 1.70 17.25
N GLY A 529 24.97 1.50 18.00
CA GLY A 529 24.00 2.55 18.32
C GLY A 529 24.58 3.57 19.29
N GLY A 530 24.27 4.85 19.06
CA GLY A 530 24.63 5.94 19.96
C GLY A 530 23.40 6.66 20.52
N TRP A 531 23.49 7.11 21.77
CA TRP A 531 22.43 7.87 22.42
C TRP A 531 22.33 9.30 21.84
N SER A 532 21.10 9.76 21.64
CA SER A 532 20.81 11.18 21.47
C SER A 532 21.03 11.96 22.77
N GLU A 533 21.14 13.28 22.66
CA GLU A 533 20.98 14.17 23.81
C GLU A 533 19.64 13.94 24.53
N TRP A 534 19.63 14.20 25.84
CA TRP A 534 18.43 14.17 26.66
C TRP A 534 17.48 15.34 26.29
N LYS A 535 16.19 15.06 26.19
CA LYS A 535 15.15 16.04 25.81
C LYS A 535 13.96 15.95 26.76
N SER A 536 13.46 17.09 27.21
CA SER A 536 12.28 17.16 28.08
C SER A 536 10.99 16.73 27.38
N LYS A 537 10.91 16.91 26.05
CA LYS A 537 9.73 16.55 25.26
C LYS A 537 9.95 15.21 24.57
N SER A 538 9.12 14.24 24.91
CA SER A 538 9.07 12.94 24.22
C SER A 538 8.73 13.13 22.74
N TYR A 539 9.35 12.33 21.87
CA TYR A 539 8.90 12.20 20.47
C TYR A 539 7.56 11.47 20.35
N CYS A 540 7.09 10.83 21.43
CA CYS A 540 6.05 9.81 21.39
C CYS A 540 4.82 10.09 22.21
N ASN A 541 5.00 10.84 23.28
CA ASN A 541 3.91 11.23 24.12
C ASN A 541 3.43 12.64 23.74
N LEU A 542 2.18 12.91 24.07
CA LEU A 542 1.50 14.19 23.83
C LEU A 542 2.21 15.35 24.56
N PRO A 543 1.92 16.62 24.20
CA PRO A 543 2.76 17.80 24.47
C PRO A 543 3.11 18.11 25.93
N ASP A 544 2.50 17.47 26.91
CA ASP A 544 2.49 17.91 28.31
C ASP A 544 3.64 17.33 29.18
N ASP A 545 4.53 16.50 28.61
CA ASP A 545 5.69 15.93 29.34
C ASP A 545 6.76 16.96 29.74
N ASP A 546 6.68 18.19 29.23
CA ASP A 546 7.65 19.25 29.55
C ASP A 546 7.36 19.95 30.90
N GLN A 547 6.33 19.53 31.62
CA GLN A 547 5.97 20.06 32.93
C GLN A 547 6.27 19.06 34.06
N CYS A 548 6.42 19.61 35.26
CA CYS A 548 6.48 18.78 36.46
C CYS A 548 5.13 18.10 36.66
N GLN A 549 5.14 16.80 36.96
CA GLN A 549 3.92 16.07 37.24
C GLN A 549 3.16 16.65 38.44
N ASN A 550 1.84 16.48 38.47
CA ASN A 550 1.06 16.86 39.66
C ASN A 550 1.15 15.78 40.73
N CYS A 551 1.07 16.19 42.00
CA CYS A 551 0.93 15.25 43.12
C CYS A 551 -0.37 14.43 43.00
N GLN A 552 -0.25 13.12 43.03
CA GLN A 552 -1.38 12.17 43.01
C GLN A 552 -1.53 11.46 44.35
N ILE A 553 -0.44 10.99 44.96
CA ILE A 553 -0.45 10.21 46.20
C ILE A 553 0.47 10.81 47.26
N ASP A 554 0.22 10.45 48.52
CA ASP A 554 1.11 10.83 49.63
C ASP A 554 2.51 10.22 49.48
N GLY A 555 3.55 11.00 49.79
CA GLY A 555 4.95 10.56 49.70
C GLY A 555 5.55 10.51 48.28
N GLN A 556 4.80 10.89 47.24
CA GLN A 556 5.32 10.97 45.87
C GLN A 556 6.35 12.10 45.74
N ILE A 557 7.49 11.85 45.08
CA ILE A 557 8.39 12.93 44.63
C ILE A 557 7.89 13.52 43.30
N ILE A 558 8.04 14.83 43.12
CA ILE A 558 7.65 15.48 41.88
C ILE A 558 8.84 15.50 40.91
N ILE A 559 8.66 14.84 39.76
CA ILE A 559 9.65 14.79 38.70
C ILE A 559 9.12 15.36 37.39
N LYS A 560 10.04 15.73 36.52
CA LYS A 560 9.85 16.02 35.09
C LYS A 560 10.63 14.99 34.29
N LYS A 561 9.99 14.34 33.30
CA LYS A 561 10.65 13.31 32.50
C LYS A 561 11.57 13.91 31.45
N GLU A 562 12.69 13.26 31.22
CA GLU A 562 13.58 13.50 30.10
C GLU A 562 13.81 12.18 29.34
N TYR A 563 13.94 12.29 28.02
CA TYR A 563 14.00 11.16 27.09
C TYR A 563 15.25 11.25 26.22
N ARG A 564 15.87 10.12 25.92
CA ARG A 564 16.89 9.96 24.88
C ARG A 564 16.61 8.74 24.02
N TYR A 565 17.18 8.70 22.83
CA TYR A 565 16.88 7.67 21.83
C TYR A 565 18.18 7.09 21.27
N CYS A 566 18.18 5.79 20.97
CA CYS A 566 19.33 5.11 20.36
C CYS A 566 19.33 5.33 18.84
N ASP A 567 19.57 6.57 18.43
CA ASP A 567 19.48 7.03 17.04
C ASP A 567 20.60 7.97 16.59
N ASN A 568 21.70 8.07 17.35
CA ASN A 568 22.84 8.91 17.03
C ASN A 568 24.18 8.15 17.04
N PRO A 569 24.42 7.18 16.12
CA PRO A 569 23.54 6.74 15.03
C PRO A 569 22.60 5.58 15.47
N PHE A 570 21.72 5.14 14.56
CA PHE A 570 21.01 3.88 14.76
C PHE A 570 21.96 2.68 14.63
N PRO A 571 21.78 1.63 15.43
CA PRO A 571 22.54 0.39 15.24
C PRO A 571 22.18 -0.25 13.90
N ASN A 572 23.20 -0.64 13.13
CA ASN A 572 23.04 -1.26 11.81
C ASN A 572 24.02 -2.42 11.60
N ASN A 573 23.71 -3.30 10.65
CA ASN A 573 24.59 -4.37 10.18
C ASN A 573 25.11 -5.30 11.30
N GLY A 574 24.34 -5.47 12.39
CA GLY A 574 24.72 -6.27 13.55
C GLY A 574 25.44 -5.51 14.67
N GLY A 575 25.47 -4.17 14.64
CA GLY A 575 26.01 -3.37 15.74
C GLY A 575 25.18 -3.43 17.03
N LYS A 576 25.81 -3.04 18.13
CA LYS A 576 25.24 -3.12 19.48
C LYS A 576 24.15 -2.07 19.71
N LEU A 577 23.09 -2.44 20.43
CA LEU A 577 22.10 -1.50 20.95
C LEU A 577 22.75 -0.61 22.03
N CYS A 578 22.19 0.58 22.26
CA CYS A 578 22.67 1.47 23.30
C CYS A 578 22.38 0.90 24.70
N ASN A 579 23.37 0.98 25.59
CA ASN A 579 23.24 0.50 26.97
C ASN A 579 22.79 1.64 27.91
N GLY A 580 21.91 1.31 28.88
CA GLY A 580 21.39 2.22 29.90
C GLY A 580 19.94 2.67 29.67
N ASP A 581 19.41 3.49 30.58
CA ASP A 581 18.01 3.93 30.51
C ASP A 581 17.77 4.94 29.37
N ASN A 582 16.63 4.86 28.70
CA ASN A 582 16.16 5.83 27.71
C ASN A 582 15.28 6.95 28.30
N ILE A 583 14.86 6.80 29.56
CA ILE A 583 14.02 7.75 30.31
C ILE A 583 14.69 8.02 31.66
N ARG A 584 14.73 9.29 32.08
CA ARG A 584 15.12 9.68 33.45
C ARG A 584 14.14 10.71 34.00
N GLY A 585 14.05 10.81 35.32
CA GLY A 585 13.24 11.81 36.01
C GLY A 585 14.10 12.89 36.63
N LYS A 586 13.92 14.15 36.28
CA LYS A 586 14.55 15.28 36.96
C LYS A 586 13.66 15.75 38.10
N ILE A 587 14.17 15.82 39.32
CA ILE A 587 13.38 16.30 40.46
C ILE A 587 13.04 17.78 40.25
N CYS A 588 11.76 18.12 40.40
CA CYS A 588 11.25 19.49 40.27
C CYS A 588 11.19 20.24 41.59
N ASN A 589 10.86 19.55 42.67
CA ASN A 589 10.71 20.11 44.00
C ASN A 589 11.28 19.13 45.02
N GLU A 590 11.99 19.65 46.00
CA GLU A 590 12.62 18.87 47.06
C GLU A 590 11.61 18.40 48.13
N LYS A 591 10.37 18.90 48.11
CA LYS A 591 9.30 18.48 49.04
C LYS A 591 8.50 17.31 48.48
N LEU A 592 8.26 16.31 49.34
CA LEU A 592 7.34 15.20 49.09
C LEU A 592 5.89 15.71 49.02
N CYS A 593 5.07 15.06 48.20
CA CYS A 593 3.64 15.32 48.15
C CYS A 593 2.97 15.00 49.49
N SER A 594 2.14 15.93 49.98
CA SER A 594 1.25 15.72 51.12
C SER A 594 -0.19 15.67 50.62
N LYS A 595 -0.69 14.47 50.33
CA LYS A 595 -2.05 14.22 49.80
C LYS A 595 -2.79 13.28 50.75
N SER A 596 -4.12 13.29 50.72
CA SER A 596 -4.93 12.41 51.57
C SER A 596 -5.01 10.97 51.06
N GLU A 597 -4.72 10.72 49.78
CA GLU A 597 -4.83 9.39 49.17
C GLU A 597 -3.54 8.59 49.40
N THR A 598 -3.66 7.51 50.16
CA THR A 598 -2.59 6.53 50.40
C THR A 598 -2.34 5.65 49.17
N ILE A 599 -1.17 5.00 49.10
CA ILE A 599 -0.83 4.04 48.02
C ILE A 599 -1.93 2.99 47.81
N GLN A 600 -2.45 2.39 48.90
CA GLN A 600 -3.48 1.35 48.79
C GLN A 600 -4.82 1.93 48.29
N GLN A 601 -5.21 3.11 48.75
CA GLN A 601 -6.43 3.77 48.28
C GLN A 601 -6.35 4.09 46.78
N TYR A 602 -5.19 4.54 46.30
CA TYR A 602 -4.97 4.78 44.87
C TYR A 602 -5.12 3.49 44.05
N ILE A 603 -4.50 2.39 44.50
CA ILE A 603 -4.60 1.06 43.85
C ILE A 603 -6.06 0.60 43.75
N ASP A 604 -6.81 0.66 44.86
CA ASP A 604 -8.22 0.27 44.89
C ASP A 604 -9.07 1.15 43.98
N ASN A 605 -8.80 2.45 43.94
CA ASN A 605 -9.48 3.39 43.05
C ASN A 605 -9.23 3.07 41.56
N ILE A 606 -7.98 2.77 41.17
CA ILE A 606 -7.66 2.33 39.81
C ILE A 606 -8.36 1.02 39.47
N CYS A 607 -8.34 0.02 40.36
CA CYS A 607 -9.05 -1.24 40.14
C CYS A 607 -10.56 -1.04 39.95
N LYS A 608 -11.17 -0.14 40.75
CA LYS A 608 -12.58 0.25 40.63
C LYS A 608 -12.93 0.95 39.33
N ILE A 609 -12.01 1.76 38.79
CA ILE A 609 -12.20 2.42 37.49
C ILE A 609 -12.04 1.40 36.35
N LYS A 610 -10.98 0.58 36.38
CA LYS A 610 -10.65 -0.37 35.31
C LYS A 610 -11.62 -1.55 35.25
N SER A 611 -12.23 -1.96 36.36
CA SER A 611 -13.23 -3.04 36.39
C SER A 611 -14.48 -2.73 35.56
N LYS A 612 -14.76 -1.43 35.32
CA LYS A 612 -15.91 -0.95 34.52
C LYS A 612 -15.65 -0.86 33.02
N LEU A 613 -14.42 -1.12 32.55
CA LEU A 613 -14.09 -1.14 31.13
C LEU A 613 -14.59 -2.45 30.49
N GLU A 614 -15.22 -2.39 29.32
CA GLU A 614 -15.84 -3.55 28.64
C GLU A 614 -14.93 -4.79 28.60
N LYS A 615 -13.66 -4.64 28.23
CA LYS A 615 -12.67 -5.73 28.18
C LYS A 615 -12.44 -6.42 29.54
N ASN A 616 -12.61 -5.70 30.64
CA ASN A 616 -12.40 -6.21 32.00
C ASN A 616 -13.69 -6.72 32.64
N ILE A 617 -14.86 -6.31 32.12
CA ILE A 617 -16.17 -6.87 32.48
C ILE A 617 -16.24 -8.34 32.03
N GLU A 618 -15.75 -8.66 30.83
CA GLU A 618 -15.65 -10.06 30.36
C GLU A 618 -14.75 -10.92 31.26
N ILE A 619 -13.69 -10.33 31.82
CA ILE A 619 -12.77 -10.99 32.74
C ILE A 619 -13.34 -11.02 34.16
N ASN A 620 -14.42 -10.28 34.44
CA ASN A 620 -15.07 -10.23 35.74
C ASN A 620 -14.12 -9.68 36.83
N MET A 621 -13.40 -8.58 36.62
CA MET A 621 -12.49 -8.02 37.65
C MET A 621 -13.23 -7.51 38.91
N ILE A 622 -12.57 -7.56 40.07
CA ILE A 622 -13.07 -6.98 41.34
C ILE A 622 -12.52 -5.56 41.55
N GLU A 623 -13.24 -4.73 42.32
CA GLU A 623 -12.86 -3.33 42.62
C GLU A 623 -11.71 -3.18 43.64
N LYS A 624 -11.04 -4.28 44.02
CA LYS A 624 -9.97 -4.29 45.03
C LYS A 624 -8.66 -4.72 44.40
N GLY A 625 -7.57 -4.06 44.78
CA GLY A 625 -6.23 -4.35 44.30
C GLY A 625 -5.23 -4.73 45.38
N LEU A 626 -4.00 -5.00 44.94
CA LEU A 626 -2.86 -5.34 45.78
C LEU A 626 -1.61 -4.59 45.32
N HIS A 627 -0.76 -4.27 46.28
CA HIS A 627 0.61 -3.81 46.04
C HIS A 627 1.57 -4.98 46.26
N PHE A 628 2.18 -5.51 45.21
CA PHE A 628 3.14 -6.62 45.32
C PHE A 628 4.55 -6.07 45.62
N GLU A 629 5.20 -6.58 46.68
CA GLU A 629 6.55 -6.15 47.09
C GLU A 629 7.62 -6.32 46.01
N HIS A 630 7.45 -7.31 45.14
CA HIS A 630 8.40 -7.63 44.07
C HIS A 630 8.22 -6.71 42.85
N ASP A 631 7.10 -5.97 42.79
CA ASP A 631 6.71 -5.16 41.64
C ASP A 631 5.91 -3.93 42.11
N LEU A 632 6.53 -3.16 43.01
CA LEU A 632 5.94 -2.01 43.71
C LEU A 632 5.54 -0.86 42.78
N CYS A 633 5.91 -0.91 41.51
CA CYS A 633 5.59 0.12 40.53
C CYS A 633 4.44 -0.27 39.60
N LYS A 634 3.72 -1.35 39.90
CA LYS A 634 2.54 -1.83 39.16
C LYS A 634 1.28 -1.91 40.03
N VAL A 635 0.12 -1.74 39.39
CA VAL A 635 -1.21 -1.88 40.00
C VAL A 635 -1.79 -3.24 39.67
N TRP A 636 -2.00 -4.08 40.68
CA TRP A 636 -2.54 -5.43 40.52
C TRP A 636 -3.99 -5.49 40.99
N CYS A 637 -4.89 -6.02 40.17
CA CYS A 637 -6.30 -6.20 40.52
C CYS A 637 -6.69 -7.67 40.50
N PHE A 638 -7.64 -8.03 41.36
CA PHE A 638 -8.18 -9.38 41.41
C PHE A 638 -9.18 -9.65 40.28
N ILE A 639 -9.28 -10.93 39.88
CA ILE A 639 -10.31 -11.44 38.97
C ILE A 639 -11.39 -12.15 39.81
N LYS A 640 -12.66 -11.73 39.70
CA LYS A 640 -13.80 -12.33 40.42
C LYS A 640 -13.90 -13.81 40.09
N SER A 641 -14.20 -14.60 41.12
CA SER A 641 -14.28 -16.06 41.03
C SER A 641 -12.96 -16.76 40.67
N SER A 642 -11.81 -16.07 40.75
CA SER A 642 -10.49 -16.66 40.58
C SER A 642 -9.51 -16.17 41.65
N THR A 643 -8.44 -16.94 41.89
CA THR A 643 -7.31 -16.52 42.75
C THR A 643 -6.25 -15.73 41.99
N SER A 644 -6.46 -15.51 40.69
CA SER A 644 -5.53 -14.83 39.81
C SER A 644 -5.64 -13.32 39.94
N VAL A 645 -4.49 -12.66 39.85
CA VAL A 645 -4.37 -11.20 39.76
C VAL A 645 -3.85 -10.84 38.38
N ARG A 646 -4.13 -9.61 37.93
CA ARG A 646 -3.59 -9.08 36.68
C ARG A 646 -3.08 -7.67 36.91
N THR A 647 -1.92 -7.35 36.33
CA THR A 647 -1.48 -5.95 36.25
C THR A 647 -2.38 -5.20 35.27
N VAL A 648 -2.87 -4.02 35.68
CA VAL A 648 -3.82 -3.22 34.88
C VAL A 648 -3.35 -1.79 34.62
N ASP A 649 -2.38 -1.32 35.38
CA ASP A 649 -1.78 0.01 35.26
C ASP A 649 -0.43 0.07 35.99
N ASP A 650 0.29 1.16 35.81
CA ASP A 650 1.54 1.46 36.53
C ASP A 650 1.27 2.44 37.69
N MET A 651 2.07 2.37 38.75
CA MET A 651 2.01 3.38 39.81
C MET A 651 2.49 4.74 39.28
N PRO A 652 1.97 5.87 39.81
CA PRO A 652 2.46 7.19 39.47
C PRO A 652 3.97 7.29 39.59
N ASP A 653 4.61 7.97 38.63
CA ASP A 653 6.05 8.17 38.72
C ASP A 653 6.40 8.99 39.98
N GLY A 654 7.53 8.72 40.59
CA GLY A 654 7.90 9.29 41.89
C GLY A 654 7.26 8.59 43.10
N THR A 655 6.48 7.52 42.92
CA THR A 655 5.99 6.70 44.05
C THR A 655 7.17 6.02 44.75
N PRO A 656 7.26 6.06 46.10
CA PRO A 656 8.30 5.35 46.84
C PRO A 656 8.24 3.83 46.62
N CYS A 657 9.36 3.23 46.21
CA CYS A 657 9.47 1.79 45.98
C CYS A 657 10.68 1.13 46.65
N GLY A 658 11.50 1.92 47.37
CA GLY A 658 12.62 1.39 48.13
C GLY A 658 13.48 2.51 48.71
N HIS A 659 14.62 2.13 49.32
CA HIS A 659 15.53 3.11 49.88
C HIS A 659 16.18 3.96 48.77
N ASN A 660 15.99 5.29 48.84
CA ASN A 660 16.37 6.24 47.78
C ASN A 660 15.89 5.84 46.37
N SER A 661 14.76 5.13 46.27
CA SER A 661 14.28 4.57 45.02
C SER A 661 12.78 4.84 44.83
N PHE A 662 12.43 5.25 43.62
CA PHE A 662 11.09 5.69 43.25
C PHE A 662 10.69 5.14 41.88
N CYS A 663 9.39 5.01 41.65
CA CYS A 663 8.86 4.49 40.40
C CYS A 663 9.12 5.47 39.25
N LEU A 664 9.60 4.95 38.11
CA LEU A 664 9.72 5.68 36.87
C LEU A 664 9.38 4.73 35.71
N ASN A 665 8.33 5.06 34.97
CA ASN A 665 7.78 4.30 33.85
C ASN A 665 7.49 2.83 34.22
N GLY A 666 6.93 2.62 35.41
CA GLY A 666 6.57 1.30 35.94
C GLY A 666 7.72 0.48 36.51
N GLU A 667 8.94 1.02 36.58
CA GLU A 667 10.11 0.37 37.18
C GLU A 667 10.61 1.13 38.41
N CYS A 668 11.14 0.42 39.40
CA CYS A 668 11.75 1.05 40.57
C CYS A 668 13.18 1.50 40.24
N LYS A 669 13.42 2.81 40.18
CA LYS A 669 14.73 3.41 39.85
C LYS A 669 15.32 4.10 41.07
N SER A 670 16.64 4.11 41.20
CA SER A 670 17.33 4.81 42.28
C SER A 670 17.67 6.25 41.90
N LEU A 671 17.81 7.11 42.90
CA LEU A 671 18.29 8.47 42.73
C LEU A 671 19.82 8.50 42.49
N ILE A 672 20.24 9.28 41.51
CA ILE A 672 21.64 9.55 41.13
C ILE A 672 21.91 11.06 41.12
N CYS A 673 23.11 11.49 40.69
CA CYS A 673 23.52 12.91 40.62
C CYS A 673 23.22 13.68 41.92
N ASN A 674 23.64 13.15 43.06
CA ASN A 674 23.37 13.70 44.41
C ASN A 674 21.89 13.90 44.75
N GLY A 675 21.01 13.07 44.19
CA GLY A 675 19.58 13.09 44.48
C GLY A 675 18.76 13.94 43.51
N THR A 676 19.35 14.50 42.46
CA THR A 676 18.64 15.41 41.54
C THR A 676 17.97 14.69 40.37
N ILE A 677 18.40 13.47 40.06
CA ILE A 677 17.93 12.67 38.93
C ILE A 677 17.51 11.28 39.43
N LEU A 678 16.37 10.79 38.94
CA LEU A 678 15.83 9.44 39.15
C LEU A 678 16.10 8.59 37.90
N GLY A 679 16.84 7.49 38.07
CA GLY A 679 17.29 6.64 36.95
C GLY A 679 18.36 7.31 36.08
N GLY A 680 18.65 6.75 34.91
CA GLY A 680 19.70 7.24 34.02
C GLY A 680 21.08 6.66 34.35
N ASN A 681 22.12 7.20 33.71
CA ASN A 681 23.50 6.78 33.93
C ASN A 681 24.23 7.78 34.84
N ILE A 682 24.97 7.30 35.84
CA ILE A 682 25.80 8.13 36.73
C ILE A 682 26.83 8.96 35.95
N ASN A 683 27.27 8.47 34.79
CA ASN A 683 28.21 9.18 33.90
C ASN A 683 27.59 10.41 33.24
N ASP A 684 26.25 10.53 33.21
CA ASP A 684 25.55 11.68 32.63
C ASP A 684 25.49 12.87 33.63
N CYS A 685 25.96 12.70 34.86
CA CYS A 685 26.02 13.76 35.86
C CYS A 685 27.17 14.73 35.56
N THR A 686 26.87 16.00 35.26
CA THR A 686 27.90 17.04 35.12
C THR A 686 28.53 17.34 36.49
N THR A 687 29.85 17.25 36.56
CA THR A 687 30.67 17.45 37.77
C THR A 687 30.69 18.93 38.19
N THR A 688 29.59 19.46 38.72
CA THR A 688 29.52 20.59 39.70
C THR A 688 28.07 21.10 39.77
N GLN A 689 27.27 20.58 40.70
CA GLN A 689 26.20 21.33 41.34
C GLN A 689 25.70 20.61 42.62
N ASN A 690 25.25 21.43 43.57
CA ASN A 690 25.39 21.29 45.02
C ASN A 690 24.75 20.07 45.70
N LYS A 691 25.46 19.60 46.74
CA LYS A 691 24.98 18.78 47.88
C LYS A 691 23.77 19.45 48.54
N TYR A 692 22.60 18.81 48.66
CA TYR A 692 21.70 18.98 49.84
C TYR A 692 20.56 17.94 49.97
N LEU A 693 20.25 17.10 48.97
CA LEU A 693 19.08 16.19 49.07
C LEU A 693 19.29 14.90 49.90
N LYS A 694 20.53 14.55 50.26
CA LYS A 694 20.84 13.27 50.94
C LYS A 694 20.26 13.15 52.36
N SER A 695 19.80 14.23 52.99
CA SER A 695 19.32 14.21 54.38
C SER A 695 17.79 14.06 54.53
N LEU A 696 17.01 14.23 53.46
CA LEU A 696 15.53 14.16 53.53
C LEU A 696 14.97 12.76 53.25
N LEU A 697 15.80 11.79 52.85
CA LEU A 697 15.38 10.48 52.35
C LEU A 697 15.80 9.32 53.27
N LYS A 698 15.72 9.50 54.60
CA LYS A 698 15.76 8.36 55.53
C LYS A 698 14.46 7.57 55.36
N THR A 699 14.52 6.53 54.54
CA THR A 699 13.43 5.56 54.42
C THR A 699 13.68 4.45 55.43
N SER A 700 12.67 4.13 56.23
CA SER A 700 12.75 3.11 57.27
C SER A 700 12.47 1.71 56.74
N GLU A 701 13.01 0.71 57.43
CA GLU A 701 12.77 -0.70 57.15
C GLU A 701 11.48 -1.20 57.81
N TRP A 702 10.83 -2.17 57.17
CA TRP A 702 9.74 -2.93 57.78
C TRP A 702 10.25 -4.01 58.72
N GLU A 703 9.48 -4.31 59.75
CA GLU A 703 9.60 -5.59 60.46
C GLU A 703 9.13 -6.78 59.59
N SER A 704 9.45 -7.99 60.05
CA SER A 704 8.97 -9.23 59.44
C SER A 704 7.44 -9.28 59.43
N TRP A 705 6.86 -9.84 58.37
CA TRP A 705 5.43 -10.08 58.31
C TRP A 705 4.95 -11.02 59.42
N LEU A 706 3.85 -10.65 60.09
CA LEU A 706 3.14 -11.54 61.01
C LEU A 706 2.49 -12.72 60.24
N SER A 707 2.09 -13.74 60.98
CA SER A 707 1.37 -14.91 60.45
C SER A 707 0.05 -14.52 59.76
N TRP A 708 -0.34 -15.29 58.74
CA TRP A 708 -1.63 -15.13 58.06
C TRP A 708 -2.81 -15.47 58.98
N SER A 709 -3.92 -14.73 58.85
CA SER A 709 -5.20 -15.04 59.48
C SER A 709 -5.81 -16.33 58.92
N LYS A 710 -6.83 -16.85 59.60
CA LYS A 710 -7.70 -17.91 59.04
C LYS A 710 -8.38 -17.43 57.76
N CYS A 711 -8.72 -18.38 56.88
CA CYS A 711 -9.47 -18.09 55.66
C CYS A 711 -10.90 -17.66 56.00
N THR A 712 -11.39 -16.57 55.41
CA THR A 712 -12.76 -16.09 55.67
C THR A 712 -13.85 -16.96 55.04
N SER A 713 -13.51 -17.78 54.04
CA SER A 713 -14.49 -18.72 53.47
C SER A 713 -14.64 -19.94 54.37
N THR A 714 -15.89 -20.34 54.59
CA THR A 714 -16.27 -21.52 55.36
C THR A 714 -16.88 -22.62 54.50
N LYS A 715 -17.04 -22.38 53.18
CA LYS A 715 -17.65 -23.34 52.25
C LYS A 715 -16.61 -23.81 51.24
N CYS A 716 -16.54 -25.12 51.04
CA CYS A 716 -15.68 -25.70 50.02
C CYS A 716 -15.92 -25.02 48.64
N GLY A 717 -14.86 -24.72 47.90
CA GLY A 717 -14.96 -24.09 46.58
C GLY A 717 -15.32 -22.60 46.57
N GLU A 718 -15.77 -22.03 47.70
CA GLU A 718 -15.78 -20.57 47.85
C GLU A 718 -14.35 -20.07 48.05
N ILE A 719 -14.09 -18.91 47.46
CA ILE A 719 -12.84 -18.18 47.65
C ILE A 719 -13.04 -17.31 48.88
N GLY A 720 -12.24 -17.54 49.91
CA GLY A 720 -12.11 -16.67 51.07
C GLY A 720 -10.88 -15.79 50.96
N TYR A 721 -10.67 -14.98 51.99
CA TYR A 721 -9.52 -14.09 52.12
C TYR A 721 -8.79 -14.39 53.42
N LYS A 722 -7.48 -14.21 53.42
CA LYS A 722 -6.66 -14.18 54.64
C LYS A 722 -5.80 -12.93 54.63
N LYS A 723 -5.53 -12.36 55.80
CA LYS A 723 -4.77 -11.11 56.00
C LYS A 723 -3.52 -11.36 56.84
N ARG A 724 -2.45 -10.61 56.61
CA ARG A 724 -1.29 -10.50 57.51
C ARG A 724 -0.88 -9.04 57.65
N LYS A 725 -0.18 -8.69 58.72
CA LYS A 725 0.26 -7.31 59.04
C LYS A 725 1.77 -7.26 59.30
N ARG A 726 2.40 -6.12 59.07
CA ARG A 726 3.78 -5.79 59.48
C ARG A 726 3.81 -4.37 60.08
N ILE A 727 4.87 -4.04 60.79
CA ILE A 727 5.03 -2.74 61.48
C ILE A 727 6.22 -2.00 60.88
N CYS A 728 6.07 -0.71 60.61
CA CYS A 728 7.16 0.13 60.11
C CYS A 728 8.03 0.56 61.29
N LYS A 729 9.37 0.46 61.15
CA LYS A 729 10.28 0.84 62.24
C LYS A 729 10.34 2.35 62.50
N ASP A 730 9.99 3.20 61.52
CA ASP A 730 9.80 4.65 61.71
C ASP A 730 8.47 5.14 61.08
N SER A 731 8.37 6.42 60.75
CA SER A 731 7.15 7.07 60.28
C SER A 731 6.82 6.85 58.79
N THR A 732 7.75 6.38 57.97
CA THR A 732 7.56 6.29 56.51
C THR A 732 8.29 5.07 55.90
N CYS A 733 7.59 3.93 55.82
CA CYS A 733 8.05 2.75 55.09
C CYS A 733 7.28 2.59 53.78
N PRO A 734 7.96 2.28 52.65
CA PRO A 734 7.30 2.08 51.36
C PRO A 734 6.52 0.76 51.32
N GLY A 735 5.30 0.78 50.77
CA GLY A 735 4.41 -0.38 50.67
C GLY A 735 3.36 -0.44 51.78
N ILE A 736 2.50 -1.45 51.75
CA ILE A 736 1.36 -1.58 52.69
C ILE A 736 1.77 -2.25 53.99
N ASP A 737 1.15 -1.85 55.10
CA ASP A 737 1.31 -2.48 56.42
C ASP A 737 0.43 -3.73 56.58
N ILE A 738 -0.61 -3.88 55.75
CA ILE A 738 -1.54 -5.01 55.74
C ILE A 738 -1.58 -5.64 54.35
N GLN A 739 -1.31 -6.95 54.24
CA GLN A 739 -1.46 -7.71 53.00
C GLN A 739 -2.66 -8.66 53.10
N GLU A 740 -3.48 -8.72 52.05
CA GLU A 740 -4.58 -9.68 51.90
C GLU A 740 -4.29 -10.61 50.71
N THR A 741 -4.67 -11.89 50.81
CA THR A 741 -4.60 -12.82 49.68
C THR A 741 -5.81 -13.74 49.69
N THR A 742 -6.13 -14.32 48.53
CA THR A 742 -7.20 -15.31 48.42
C THR A 742 -6.77 -16.65 49.01
N CYS A 743 -7.72 -17.37 49.57
CA CYS A 743 -7.55 -18.72 50.08
C CYS A 743 -8.77 -19.54 49.68
N LYS A 744 -8.58 -20.82 49.38
CA LYS A 744 -9.69 -21.76 49.18
C LYS A 744 -9.90 -22.52 50.48
N PHE A 745 -11.16 -22.67 50.88
CA PHE A 745 -11.51 -23.56 51.98
C PHE A 745 -11.27 -25.01 51.56
N ASP A 746 -10.60 -25.79 52.41
CA ASP A 746 -10.20 -27.17 52.12
C ASP A 746 -11.43 -28.10 52.04
N CYS A 747 -11.49 -28.95 51.02
CA CYS A 747 -12.71 -29.56 50.47
C CYS A 747 -12.85 -31.07 50.73
N THR A 748 -12.19 -31.61 51.76
CA THR A 748 -11.87 -33.05 51.87
C THR A 748 -13.03 -34.03 52.12
N LYS A 749 -14.30 -33.67 51.91
CA LYS A 749 -15.47 -34.59 52.00
C LYS A 749 -16.66 -34.19 51.11
N ILE A 750 -16.68 -34.49 49.80
CA ILE A 750 -17.90 -34.29 48.97
C ILE A 750 -18.06 -35.40 47.92
N GLU A 751 -19.25 -36.03 47.90
CA GLU A 751 -19.74 -37.00 46.92
C GLU A 751 -19.87 -36.36 45.52
N ASN A 752 -19.40 -37.04 44.48
CA ASN A 752 -19.27 -36.49 43.13
C ASN A 752 -20.10 -37.32 42.12
N ASN A 753 -21.40 -37.02 41.97
CA ASN A 753 -22.31 -37.79 41.12
C ASN A 753 -22.82 -36.96 39.92
N TRP A 754 -22.32 -37.27 38.73
CA TRP A 754 -22.70 -36.64 37.45
C TRP A 754 -23.69 -37.52 36.67
N SER A 755 -24.54 -36.91 35.84
CA SER A 755 -25.29 -37.65 34.81
C SER A 755 -24.33 -38.16 33.72
N ASN A 756 -24.81 -39.11 32.92
CA ASN A 756 -24.15 -39.43 31.66
C ASN A 756 -24.04 -38.17 30.77
N TRP A 757 -22.98 -38.09 29.98
CA TRP A 757 -22.81 -37.06 28.96
C TRP A 757 -23.87 -37.21 27.86
N SER A 758 -24.28 -36.09 27.27
CA SER A 758 -25.04 -36.05 26.03
C SER A 758 -24.20 -36.60 24.87
N ASN A 759 -24.88 -36.92 23.76
CA ASN A 759 -24.20 -37.06 22.48
C ASN A 759 -23.52 -35.73 22.11
N TRP A 760 -22.46 -35.81 21.30
CA TRP A 760 -21.81 -34.63 20.73
C TRP A 760 -22.78 -33.92 19.76
N LEU A 761 -22.81 -32.59 19.82
CA LEU A 761 -23.48 -31.74 18.83
C LEU A 761 -22.75 -31.80 17.48
N GLU A 762 -23.44 -31.41 16.41
CA GLU A 762 -22.85 -31.34 15.06
C GLU A 762 -21.58 -30.47 15.01
N CYS A 763 -20.66 -30.84 14.13
CA CYS A 763 -19.40 -30.13 13.97
C CYS A 763 -19.64 -28.72 13.40
N SER A 764 -19.06 -27.69 14.02
CA SER A 764 -19.22 -26.29 13.61
C SER A 764 -18.57 -25.92 12.26
N ALA A 765 -17.93 -26.86 11.56
CA ALA A 765 -17.27 -26.60 10.28
C ALA A 765 -18.31 -26.48 9.14
N THR A 766 -18.28 -25.37 8.41
CA THR A 766 -19.17 -25.12 7.25
C THR A 766 -18.67 -25.81 5.97
N GLU A 767 -17.36 -26.00 5.85
CA GLU A 767 -16.65 -26.57 4.70
C GLU A 767 -16.08 -27.96 5.00
N CYS A 768 -16.04 -28.84 4.01
CA CYS A 768 -15.39 -30.16 4.12
C CYS A 768 -13.88 -30.01 4.41
N ASP A 769 -13.31 -30.92 5.20
CA ASP A 769 -11.88 -30.95 5.56
C ASP A 769 -11.35 -29.71 6.31
N LYS A 770 -12.25 -28.87 6.84
CA LYS A 770 -11.89 -27.76 7.74
C LYS A 770 -12.15 -28.11 9.20
N GLU A 771 -11.29 -27.57 10.06
CA GLU A 771 -11.36 -27.78 11.50
C GLU A 771 -12.52 -26.98 12.09
N GLY A 772 -13.42 -27.67 12.79
CA GLY A 772 -14.52 -27.11 13.57
C GLY A 772 -14.44 -27.55 15.04
N LYS A 773 -15.43 -27.15 15.84
CA LYS A 773 -15.62 -27.60 17.23
C LYS A 773 -16.96 -28.30 17.38
N GLN A 774 -16.99 -29.34 18.21
CA GLN A 774 -18.22 -29.98 18.69
C GLN A 774 -18.26 -29.91 20.22
N ILE A 775 -19.47 -29.94 20.78
CA ILE A 775 -19.75 -29.71 22.20
C ILE A 775 -20.65 -30.84 22.73
N ARG A 776 -20.42 -31.31 23.97
CA ARG A 776 -21.34 -32.19 24.72
C ARG A 776 -21.57 -31.67 26.13
N THR A 777 -22.68 -32.06 26.77
CA THR A 777 -23.10 -31.55 28.09
C THR A 777 -23.47 -32.67 29.06
N ARG A 778 -23.36 -32.44 30.37
CA ARG A 778 -23.84 -33.33 31.44
C ARG A 778 -24.47 -32.52 32.58
N LYS A 779 -25.33 -33.13 33.39
CA LYS A 779 -25.98 -32.50 34.55
C LYS A 779 -25.37 -33.00 35.85
N CYS A 780 -25.24 -32.15 36.84
CA CYS A 780 -24.86 -32.57 38.20
C CYS A 780 -26.09 -33.21 38.89
N LEU A 781 -25.95 -34.43 39.40
CA LEU A 781 -27.02 -35.17 40.10
C LEU A 781 -26.97 -34.99 41.63
N SER A 782 -25.89 -34.41 42.14
CA SER A 782 -25.71 -34.10 43.56
C SER A 782 -25.87 -32.60 43.81
N ASN A 783 -25.92 -32.19 45.09
CA ASN A 783 -25.87 -30.78 45.47
C ASN A 783 -24.56 -30.08 45.04
N LYS A 784 -23.53 -30.86 44.69
CA LYS A 784 -22.25 -30.35 44.23
C LYS A 784 -21.47 -31.41 43.46
N CYS A 785 -20.95 -31.07 42.28
CA CYS A 785 -20.10 -31.94 41.49
C CYS A 785 -18.81 -31.21 41.10
N ILE A 786 -17.71 -31.94 40.99
CA ILE A 786 -16.39 -31.44 40.60
C ILE A 786 -16.18 -31.74 39.10
N GLY A 787 -15.94 -30.69 38.31
CA GLY A 787 -15.72 -30.74 36.85
C GLY A 787 -16.69 -29.84 36.06
N SER A 788 -16.44 -29.65 34.76
CA SER A 788 -17.33 -28.83 33.90
C SER A 788 -18.59 -29.59 33.49
N GLU A 789 -19.69 -28.85 33.33
CA GLU A 789 -20.96 -29.31 32.72
C GLU A 789 -20.90 -29.37 31.18
N ILE A 790 -19.88 -28.73 30.57
CA ILE A 790 -19.67 -28.63 29.12
C ILE A 790 -18.26 -29.09 28.77
N GLU A 791 -18.13 -29.88 27.70
CA GLU A 791 -16.85 -30.29 27.11
C GLU A 791 -16.83 -29.93 25.62
N SER A 792 -15.68 -29.46 25.12
CA SER A 792 -15.47 -29.07 23.73
C SER A 792 -14.23 -29.77 23.15
N GLN A 793 -14.33 -30.29 21.92
CA GLN A 793 -13.21 -30.90 21.20
C GLN A 793 -13.20 -30.47 19.71
N SER A 794 -12.02 -30.56 19.07
CA SER A 794 -11.89 -30.36 17.61
C SER A 794 -12.64 -31.46 16.84
N CYS A 795 -13.19 -31.11 15.69
CA CYS A 795 -13.85 -32.02 14.75
C CYS A 795 -13.56 -31.61 13.31
N GLN A 796 -13.80 -32.51 12.37
CA GLN A 796 -13.75 -32.23 10.94
C GLN A 796 -15.07 -32.72 10.31
N LYS A 797 -15.64 -31.92 9.41
CA LYS A 797 -16.84 -32.32 8.67
C LYS A 797 -16.45 -33.34 7.58
N PHE A 798 -16.76 -34.60 7.82
CA PHE A 798 -16.52 -35.67 6.86
C PHE A 798 -17.59 -35.62 5.76
N CYS A 799 -17.21 -35.17 4.58
CA CYS A 799 -18.09 -35.21 3.43
C CYS A 799 -17.91 -36.55 2.73
N LEU A 800 -19.00 -37.30 2.56
CA LEU A 800 -19.06 -38.40 1.60
C LEU A 800 -18.66 -37.82 0.25
N LYS A 801 -17.48 -38.22 -0.21
CA LYS A 801 -16.94 -37.81 -1.49
C LYS A 801 -17.85 -38.40 -2.58
N ASN A 802 -18.77 -37.57 -3.06
CA ASN A 802 -19.72 -37.88 -4.14
C ASN A 802 -18.97 -37.95 -5.48
N TYR A 803 -18.11 -38.95 -5.65
CA TYR A 803 -17.36 -39.15 -6.87
C TYR A 803 -18.21 -39.91 -7.90
N GLY A 804 -18.40 -39.29 -9.06
CA GLY A 804 -18.82 -40.02 -10.27
C GLY A 804 -17.65 -40.78 -10.88
N LYS A 805 -17.96 -41.73 -11.74
CA LYS A 805 -16.96 -42.32 -12.65
C LYS A 805 -17.05 -41.59 -13.99
N PHE A 806 -15.90 -41.35 -14.62
CA PHE A 806 -15.90 -40.94 -16.02
C PHE A 806 -16.30 -42.15 -16.90
N THR A 807 -17.01 -41.90 -18.00
CA THR A 807 -17.14 -42.87 -19.10
C THR A 807 -15.77 -43.12 -19.75
N GLU A 808 -15.68 -44.15 -20.58
CA GLU A 808 -14.56 -44.24 -21.51
C GLU A 808 -14.52 -43.00 -22.43
N TRP A 809 -13.32 -42.70 -22.91
CA TRP A 809 -13.13 -41.63 -23.88
C TRP A 809 -13.80 -41.99 -25.21
N SER A 810 -14.44 -41.01 -25.84
CA SER A 810 -14.85 -41.13 -27.24
C SER A 810 -13.65 -41.39 -28.15
N SER A 811 -13.90 -41.95 -29.33
CA SER A 811 -12.93 -41.93 -30.42
C SER A 811 -12.48 -40.50 -30.71
N TRP A 812 -11.21 -40.36 -31.11
CA TRP A 812 -10.68 -39.08 -31.56
C TRP A 812 -11.41 -38.58 -32.81
N SER A 813 -11.68 -37.28 -32.91
CA SER A 813 -12.14 -36.65 -34.15
C SER A 813 -11.08 -36.80 -35.26
N LYS A 814 -11.52 -36.82 -36.53
CA LYS A 814 -10.61 -36.84 -37.68
C LYS A 814 -9.72 -35.59 -37.68
N CYS A 815 -8.49 -35.75 -38.14
CA CYS A 815 -7.60 -34.64 -38.45
C CYS A 815 -8.09 -33.98 -39.75
N ASN A 816 -8.41 -32.69 -39.72
CA ASN A 816 -8.69 -31.92 -40.92
C ASN A 816 -7.39 -31.27 -41.40
N PHE A 817 -6.75 -31.89 -42.39
CA PHE A 817 -5.60 -31.31 -43.06
C PHE A 817 -6.08 -30.30 -44.12
N THR A 818 -5.55 -29.08 -44.08
CA THR A 818 -5.58 -28.18 -45.23
C THR A 818 -4.60 -28.71 -46.28
N LYS A 819 -4.90 -28.53 -47.58
CA LYS A 819 -4.04 -28.99 -48.71
C LYS A 819 -2.61 -28.41 -48.65
N ASP A 820 -2.43 -27.42 -47.80
CA ASP A 820 -1.30 -26.54 -47.69
C ASP A 820 -0.28 -27.06 -46.65
N CYS A 821 -0.63 -28.04 -45.80
CA CYS A 821 0.17 -28.55 -44.65
C CYS A 821 0.78 -27.45 -43.73
N GLN A 822 0.38 -26.18 -43.87
CA GLN A 822 0.92 -25.03 -43.12
C GLN A 822 0.18 -24.79 -41.80
N THR A 823 -1.05 -25.30 -41.66
CA THR A 823 -1.85 -25.15 -40.44
C THR A 823 -1.80 -26.44 -39.61
N SER A 824 -1.39 -26.32 -38.35
CA SER A 824 -1.42 -27.45 -37.41
C SER A 824 -2.88 -27.86 -37.17
N SER A 825 -3.24 -29.10 -37.50
CA SER A 825 -4.58 -29.64 -37.22
C SER A 825 -4.63 -30.30 -35.83
N PHE A 826 -5.82 -30.27 -35.21
CA PHE A 826 -6.06 -30.82 -33.88
C PHE A 826 -7.16 -31.87 -33.96
N ARG A 827 -7.06 -32.90 -33.12
CA ARG A 827 -8.12 -33.86 -32.86
C ARG A 827 -8.62 -33.72 -31.42
N LYS A 828 -9.92 -33.96 -31.20
CA LYS A 828 -10.59 -33.85 -29.90
C LYS A 828 -11.22 -35.18 -29.51
N ARG A 829 -11.26 -35.47 -28.21
CA ARG A 829 -12.08 -36.56 -27.62
C ARG A 829 -12.78 -36.08 -26.35
N ARG A 830 -13.91 -36.71 -26.01
CA ARG A 830 -14.80 -36.31 -24.89
C ARG A 830 -15.13 -37.50 -23.99
N ARG A 831 -15.52 -37.22 -22.75
CA ARG A 831 -16.04 -38.20 -21.78
C ARG A 831 -17.03 -37.55 -20.83
N ASP A 832 -17.99 -38.32 -20.33
CA ASP A 832 -19.03 -37.85 -19.43
C ASP A 832 -18.81 -38.33 -18.00
N CYS A 833 -19.32 -37.56 -17.03
CA CYS A 833 -19.26 -37.91 -15.61
C CYS A 833 -20.61 -38.50 -15.20
N TRP A 834 -20.62 -39.75 -14.73
CA TRP A 834 -21.85 -40.49 -14.44
C TRP A 834 -21.78 -41.26 -13.12
N SER A 835 -22.96 -41.59 -12.56
CA SER A 835 -23.14 -42.37 -11.33
C SER A 835 -24.46 -43.13 -11.41
N THR A 836 -24.48 -44.38 -10.95
CA THR A 836 -25.70 -45.21 -10.88
C THR A 836 -26.62 -44.82 -9.71
N ILE A 837 -26.13 -44.01 -8.77
CA ILE A 837 -26.80 -43.74 -7.49
C ILE A 837 -27.19 -42.27 -7.35
N ILE A 838 -26.52 -41.36 -8.07
CA ILE A 838 -26.62 -39.91 -7.82
C ILE A 838 -26.86 -39.15 -9.12
N PRO A 839 -27.93 -38.33 -9.22
CA PRO A 839 -28.07 -37.32 -10.27
C PRO A 839 -26.99 -36.22 -10.11
N ASN A 840 -26.26 -35.90 -11.17
CA ASN A 840 -25.17 -34.89 -11.21
C ASN A 840 -23.96 -35.14 -10.28
N PRO A 841 -23.20 -36.24 -10.49
CA PRO A 841 -22.02 -36.53 -9.69
C PRO A 841 -20.83 -35.58 -10.01
N VAL A 842 -19.88 -35.48 -9.07
CA VAL A 842 -18.66 -34.67 -9.24
C VAL A 842 -17.50 -35.59 -9.65
N CYS A 843 -16.88 -35.37 -10.81
CA CYS A 843 -15.69 -36.10 -11.26
C CYS A 843 -14.47 -35.17 -11.29
N ASN A 844 -13.34 -35.64 -10.74
CA ASN A 844 -12.06 -34.91 -10.81
C ASN A 844 -11.32 -35.24 -12.11
N GLY A 845 -11.29 -34.31 -13.06
CA GLY A 845 -10.56 -34.43 -14.34
C GLY A 845 -11.20 -33.62 -15.48
N GLU A 846 -10.52 -33.49 -16.62
CA GLU A 846 -11.05 -32.76 -17.79
C GLU A 846 -12.11 -33.58 -18.55
N LYS A 847 -13.15 -32.92 -19.09
CA LYS A 847 -14.22 -33.53 -19.91
C LYS A 847 -13.88 -33.59 -21.41
N GLU A 848 -12.93 -32.79 -21.86
CA GLU A 848 -12.47 -32.70 -23.25
C GLU A 848 -10.95 -32.74 -23.26
N GLU A 849 -10.36 -33.50 -24.20
CA GLU A 849 -8.91 -33.55 -24.42
C GLU A 849 -8.61 -33.20 -25.88
N ILE A 850 -7.60 -32.35 -26.08
CA ILE A 850 -7.18 -31.84 -27.39
C ILE A 850 -5.73 -32.27 -27.66
N GLN A 851 -5.48 -32.89 -28.81
CA GLN A 851 -4.15 -33.34 -29.22
C GLN A 851 -3.82 -32.85 -30.64
N LEU A 852 -2.56 -32.44 -30.85
CA LEU A 852 -2.01 -32.15 -32.18
C LEU A 852 -1.97 -33.42 -33.03
N CYS A 853 -2.36 -33.31 -34.29
CA CYS A 853 -2.28 -34.42 -35.23
C CYS A 853 -0.80 -34.76 -35.55
N PRO A 854 -0.43 -36.05 -35.66
CA PRO A 854 0.92 -36.46 -36.05
C PRO A 854 1.28 -35.93 -37.45
N ARG A 855 2.48 -35.35 -37.61
CA ARG A 855 2.97 -34.85 -38.91
C ARG A 855 3.27 -35.94 -39.95
N SER A 856 3.24 -37.22 -39.55
CA SER A 856 3.66 -38.35 -40.38
C SER A 856 2.70 -38.72 -41.52
N GLU A 857 1.55 -38.06 -41.66
CA GLU A 857 0.57 -38.29 -42.76
C GLU A 857 0.52 -37.17 -43.82
N CYS A 858 1.39 -36.15 -43.76
CA CYS A 858 1.58 -35.23 -44.90
C CYS A 858 2.43 -35.96 -45.97
N ILE A 859 1.80 -36.83 -46.76
CA ILE A 859 2.37 -37.35 -48.01
C ILE A 859 2.04 -36.33 -49.11
N LYS A 860 3.08 -35.91 -49.85
CA LYS A 860 2.98 -34.98 -50.99
C LYS A 860 1.98 -35.42 -52.04
#